data_AF-A0A0M7AVE2-F1
#
_entry.id   AF-A0A0M7AVE2-F1
#
_cell.length_a   1.000
_cell.length_b   1.000
_cell.length_c   1.000
_cell.angle_alpha   90.00
_cell.angle_beta   90.00
_cell.angle_gamma   90.00
#
_symmetry.space_group_name_H-M   'P 1'
#
loop_
_entity.id
_entity.type
_entity.pdbx_description
1 polymer ?
#
loop_
_entity_poly.entity_id
_entity_poly.type
_entity_poly.pdbx_seq_one_letter_code
_entity_poly.pdbx_strand_id
1 'polypeptide(L)'
;MAVASCFACLGRPLLLSRNEDPVAVKTRKALAIMGYLSRVNSMSSPREMLSDLLWSKAERTKAMQSLRQALRQLKTAEDEAGFDVVRTSTGHVRLDPETFSSDLMTVLTLLERGRADDFREAEGLWRGDFLAGFEDIDPEFSDWLQVERERVRSDVVTAAFKHLDQISTVDGGLQVEAGGRFLLKIDPALESAHRVLIRLYMKLGQRERAEQQFKACEREMRLHLDAEPDEETHDILVDKETESAVFRRPAEIGPTVVSLANSRNSIQLPEISILSSSVAKSGLNDAIYMREEIVSGLSSFRSYNLYQSEYFGEENAPMPTLIEGHELGSYLLRFRHDERSGKVVVQFEDRENGQIIFNEIVDISMWDGIVPAAGHIVNRIHTHSISKLQNPSNTATFARWCQAEALLWDFTPSSDDKAMQILNDLERTNSAFSMTYAGKASIAIKQELHFPLYDKKIASNVSTGPLALAERAIMLDPWQAFNLRAYGWATIISDMPDEARRAFRNASRLSSADPTNLMSVAEGLAYSGDVEEARLIADRAFSLCTFVPRAFYEYLANIYFAADDYENSIRQIERCSGVGISGLTTRVASLICINREEEALQILQRYSEHRAQLLKSSPVGTEDLTLWRKRINFFQDETTRRNFDRGAAFVQRFLYEGTGSV
;
A
#
# COMPACT_ATOMS: atom_id res chain seq x y z
N MET A 1 24.19 3.82 32.00
CA MET A 1 23.17 3.73 33.06
C MET A 1 21.83 3.70 32.35
N ALA A 2 21.11 2.59 32.45
CA ALA A 2 19.76 2.48 31.91
C ALA A 2 18.88 3.56 32.56
N VAL A 3 18.10 4.26 31.76
CA VAL A 3 17.09 5.19 32.29
C VAL A 3 16.03 4.29 32.93
N ALA A 4 15.91 4.33 34.26
CA ALA A 4 14.92 3.53 34.97
C ALA A 4 13.52 3.78 34.37
N SER A 5 12.84 2.71 33.96
CA SER A 5 11.50 2.81 33.38
C SER A 5 10.50 3.16 34.49
N CYS A 6 9.77 4.26 34.37
CA CYS A 6 8.71 4.60 35.33
C CYS A 6 7.46 3.71 35.14
N PHE A 7 7.30 3.08 33.98
CA PHE A 7 6.16 2.24 33.64
C PHE A 7 6.59 0.93 32.97
N ALA A 8 6.20 -0.20 33.53
CA ALA A 8 6.37 -1.51 32.93
C ALA A 8 5.08 -1.91 32.21
N CYS A 9 5.10 -1.99 30.89
CA CYS A 9 3.95 -2.28 30.04
C CYS A 9 4.09 -3.56 29.21
N LEU A 10 5.28 -4.18 29.15
CA LEU A 10 5.49 -5.48 28.53
C LEU A 10 5.23 -6.60 29.54
N GLY A 11 4.04 -7.19 29.47
CA GLY A 11 3.47 -8.05 30.49
C GLY A 11 2.45 -7.33 31.36
N ARG A 12 2.27 -7.80 32.60
CA ARG A 12 1.30 -7.19 33.51
C ARG A 12 1.73 -5.76 33.86
N PRO A 13 0.88 -4.73 33.62
CA PRO A 13 1.22 -3.34 33.87
C PRO A 13 1.60 -3.04 35.32
N LEU A 14 2.70 -2.32 35.52
CA LEU A 14 3.15 -1.84 36.83
C LEU A 14 3.68 -0.40 36.73
N LEU A 15 3.40 0.40 37.76
CA LEU A 15 4.12 1.64 38.00
C LEU A 15 5.36 1.31 38.83
N LEU A 16 6.51 1.86 38.46
CA LEU A 16 7.78 1.61 39.13
C LEU A 16 8.27 2.88 39.82
N SER A 17 8.85 2.75 41.00
CA SER A 17 9.52 3.85 41.71
C SER A 17 10.87 4.17 41.08
N ARG A 18 11.53 5.24 41.52
CA ARG A 18 12.91 5.57 41.09
C ARG A 18 13.93 4.46 41.37
N ASN A 19 13.63 3.55 42.29
CA ASN A 19 14.47 2.39 42.62
C ASN A 19 14.00 1.11 41.89
N GLU A 20 13.09 1.23 40.92
CA GLU A 20 12.47 0.12 40.16
C GLU A 20 11.59 -0.83 40.98
N ASP A 21 11.27 -0.47 42.24
CA ASP A 21 10.29 -1.20 43.04
C ASP A 21 8.85 -0.94 42.56
N PRO A 22 7.97 -1.96 42.45
CA PRO A 22 6.58 -1.79 42.07
C PRO A 22 5.78 -0.94 43.07
N VAL A 23 5.07 0.07 42.57
CA VAL A 23 4.17 0.92 43.36
C VAL A 23 2.72 0.52 43.13
N ALA A 24 1.99 0.35 44.23
CA ALA A 24 0.63 -0.17 44.19
C ALA A 24 -0.36 0.88 43.63
N VAL A 25 -0.89 0.65 42.43
CA VAL A 25 -1.96 1.47 41.87
C VAL A 25 -3.32 0.86 42.17
N LYS A 26 -4.20 1.63 42.83
CA LYS A 26 -5.49 1.14 43.34
C LYS A 26 -6.51 0.74 42.27
N THR A 27 -6.32 1.17 41.02
CA THR A 27 -7.22 0.81 39.91
C THR A 27 -6.44 0.39 38.67
N ARG A 28 -6.85 -0.74 38.07
CA ARG A 28 -6.30 -1.21 36.79
C ARG A 28 -6.52 -0.17 35.68
N LYS A 29 -7.68 0.50 35.66
CA LYS A 29 -7.99 1.57 34.70
C LYS A 29 -7.02 2.76 34.78
N ALA A 30 -6.38 3.03 35.93
CA ALA A 30 -5.36 4.06 36.01
C ALA A 30 -4.08 3.70 35.23
N LEU A 31 -3.62 2.44 35.32
CA LEU A 31 -2.49 1.95 34.51
C LEU A 31 -2.86 1.82 33.02
N ALA A 32 -4.12 1.49 32.73
CA ALA A 32 -4.64 1.46 31.37
C ALA A 32 -4.60 2.85 30.70
N ILE A 33 -4.86 3.93 31.46
CA ILE A 33 -4.68 5.31 30.97
C ILE A 33 -3.23 5.56 30.56
N MET A 34 -2.24 5.17 31.38
CA MET A 34 -0.83 5.32 31.02
C MET A 34 -0.46 4.51 29.77
N GLY A 35 -0.91 3.25 29.71
CA GLY A 35 -0.70 2.38 28.56
C GLY A 35 -1.29 2.96 27.27
N TYR A 36 -2.55 3.41 27.32
CA TYR A 36 -3.20 4.07 26.19
C TYR A 36 -2.49 5.36 25.79
N LEU A 37 -2.22 6.24 26.75
CA LEU A 37 -1.54 7.51 26.46
C LEU A 37 -0.13 7.30 25.91
N SER A 38 0.58 6.25 26.30
CA SER A 38 1.92 5.96 25.77
C SER A 38 1.93 5.60 24.27
N ARG A 39 0.77 5.27 23.70
CA ARG A 39 0.63 4.78 22.32
C ARG A 39 -0.16 5.70 21.40
N VAL A 40 -0.86 6.70 21.93
CA VAL A 40 -1.52 7.73 21.11
C VAL A 40 -0.57 8.89 20.80
N ASN A 41 -0.78 9.52 19.65
CA ASN A 41 0.02 10.65 19.19
C ASN A 41 0.12 11.75 20.26
N SER A 42 1.32 12.30 20.43
CA SER A 42 1.62 13.36 21.42
C SER A 42 1.38 12.98 22.88
N MET A 43 1.19 11.69 23.16
CA MET A 43 0.89 11.13 24.49
C MET A 43 -0.25 11.83 25.23
N SER A 44 -1.24 12.35 24.51
CA SER A 44 -2.30 13.23 25.02
C SER A 44 -3.66 12.84 24.49
N SER A 45 -4.68 12.82 25.34
CA SER A 45 -6.06 12.50 24.96
C SER A 45 -7.10 13.37 25.68
N PRO A 46 -8.22 13.73 25.01
CA PRO A 46 -9.36 14.34 25.68
C PRO A 46 -9.90 13.46 26.81
N ARG A 47 -10.41 14.08 27.87
CA ARG A 47 -11.00 13.35 29.00
C ARG A 47 -12.23 12.56 28.57
N GLU A 48 -13.02 13.10 27.66
CA GLU A 48 -14.20 12.44 27.10
C GLU A 48 -13.81 11.12 26.41
N MET A 49 -12.78 11.16 25.57
CA MET A 49 -12.25 9.98 24.85
C MET A 49 -11.76 8.90 25.82
N LEU A 50 -10.99 9.28 26.85
CA LEU A 50 -10.56 8.34 27.90
C LEU A 50 -11.75 7.77 28.68
N SER A 51 -12.81 8.55 28.86
CA SER A 51 -14.01 8.11 29.56
C SER A 51 -14.80 7.10 28.73
N ASP A 52 -14.93 7.36 27.43
CA ASP A 52 -15.67 6.51 26.50
C ASP A 52 -14.94 5.17 26.27
N LEU A 53 -13.61 5.21 26.19
CA LEU A 53 -12.76 4.02 26.02
C LEU A 53 -12.74 3.11 27.27
N LEU A 54 -12.60 3.70 28.46
CA LEU A 54 -12.37 2.93 29.69
C LEU A 54 -13.63 2.74 30.53
N TRP A 55 -14.75 3.40 30.22
CA TRP A 55 -16.03 3.24 30.92
C TRP A 55 -17.21 3.28 29.93
N SER A 56 -17.10 2.58 28.80
CA SER A 56 -18.08 2.59 27.70
C SER A 56 -19.54 2.30 28.13
N LYS A 57 -19.71 1.47 29.16
CA LYS A 57 -21.03 1.07 29.69
C LYS A 57 -21.62 2.05 30.71
N ALA A 58 -20.85 3.04 31.16
CA ALA A 58 -21.30 3.99 32.16
C ALA A 58 -21.93 5.22 31.49
N GLU A 59 -22.96 5.78 32.14
CA GLU A 59 -23.50 7.07 31.74
C GLU A 59 -22.39 8.14 31.79
N ARG A 60 -22.34 9.04 30.80
CA ARG A 60 -21.28 10.03 30.60
C ARG A 60 -20.88 10.80 31.86
N THR A 61 -21.86 11.20 32.69
CA THR A 61 -21.62 11.91 33.95
C THR A 61 -20.85 11.05 34.96
N LYS A 62 -21.19 9.76 35.07
CA LYS A 62 -20.53 8.77 35.94
C LYS A 62 -19.18 8.32 35.38
N ALA A 63 -19.04 8.20 34.07
CA ALA A 63 -17.77 7.91 33.39
C ALA A 63 -16.73 8.99 33.70
N MET A 64 -17.11 10.27 33.54
CA MET A 64 -16.25 11.41 33.84
C MET A 64 -15.88 11.54 35.33
N GLN A 65 -16.79 11.21 36.24
CA GLN A 65 -16.48 11.13 37.68
C GLN A 65 -15.48 10.01 37.98
N SER A 66 -15.66 8.85 37.35
CA SER A 66 -14.77 7.69 37.51
C SER A 66 -13.37 7.97 36.95
N LEU A 67 -13.28 8.63 35.80
CA LEU A 67 -12.02 9.10 35.23
C LEU A 67 -11.29 10.06 36.19
N ARG A 68 -12.00 11.04 36.75
CA ARG A 68 -11.41 11.97 37.73
C ARG A 68 -10.85 11.22 38.96
N GLN A 69 -11.57 10.22 39.45
CA GLN A 69 -11.12 9.40 40.57
C GLN A 69 -9.90 8.56 40.20
N ALA A 70 -9.88 7.93 39.03
CA ALA A 70 -8.75 7.15 38.54
C ALA A 70 -7.48 8.01 38.38
N LEU A 71 -7.61 9.22 37.80
CA LEU A 71 -6.50 10.18 37.68
C LEU A 71 -5.97 10.64 39.04
N ARG A 72 -6.85 10.86 40.02
CA ARG A 72 -6.43 11.21 41.39
C ARG A 72 -5.65 10.08 42.05
N GLN A 73 -6.09 8.84 41.87
CA GLN A 73 -5.39 7.67 42.41
C GLN A 73 -4.05 7.44 41.71
N LEU A 74 -4.00 7.65 40.39
CA LEU A 74 -2.77 7.60 39.63
C LEU A 74 -1.78 8.64 40.15
N LYS A 75 -2.23 9.87 40.38
CA LYS A 75 -1.39 10.93 40.93
C LYS A 75 -0.82 10.60 42.30
N THR A 76 -1.63 10.00 43.19
CA THR A 76 -1.12 9.52 44.50
C THR A 76 -0.05 8.45 44.35
N ALA A 77 -0.22 7.52 43.40
CA ALA A 77 0.78 6.49 43.15
C ALA A 77 2.06 7.06 42.51
N GLU A 78 1.95 8.07 41.63
CA GLU A 78 3.10 8.78 41.09
C GLU A 78 3.89 9.52 42.17
N ASP A 79 3.20 10.20 43.08
CA ASP A 79 3.82 10.89 44.21
C ASP A 79 4.56 9.89 45.13
N GLU A 80 4.00 8.71 45.37
CA GLU A 80 4.67 7.59 46.09
C GLU A 80 5.88 7.04 45.30
N ALA A 81 5.79 6.97 43.96
CA ALA A 81 6.86 6.52 43.07
C ALA A 81 8.00 7.55 42.92
N GLY A 82 7.74 8.82 43.26
CA GLY A 82 8.68 9.93 43.10
C GLY A 82 8.74 10.51 41.69
N PHE A 83 7.67 10.35 40.91
CA PHE A 83 7.53 10.87 39.55
C PHE A 83 6.32 11.79 39.41
N ASP A 84 6.26 12.56 38.34
CA ASP A 84 5.14 13.45 38.01
C ASP A 84 4.92 13.44 36.50
N VAL A 85 4.38 12.30 36.02
CA VAL A 85 4.33 11.99 34.59
C VAL A 85 2.99 12.40 33.99
N VAL A 86 1.89 12.14 34.69
CA VAL A 86 0.53 12.38 34.19
C VAL A 86 0.14 13.83 34.44
N ARG A 87 0.17 14.64 33.39
CA ARG A 87 -0.26 16.04 33.41
C ARG A 87 -1.72 16.15 33.02
N THR A 88 -2.53 16.73 33.90
CA THR A 88 -3.93 17.04 33.59
C THR A 88 -4.11 18.53 33.28
N SER A 89 -4.75 18.87 32.17
CA SER A 89 -5.12 20.24 31.81
C SER A 89 -6.65 20.37 31.67
N THR A 90 -7.16 21.57 31.32
CA THR A 90 -8.59 21.77 31.06
C THR A 90 -9.02 20.94 29.85
N GLY A 91 -9.66 19.80 30.12
CA GLY A 91 -10.25 18.90 29.12
C GLY A 91 -9.35 17.78 28.61
N HIS A 92 -8.05 17.75 28.95
CA HIS A 92 -7.11 16.74 28.44
C HIS A 92 -6.27 16.10 29.56
N VAL A 93 -5.77 14.90 29.28
CA VAL A 93 -4.77 14.18 30.08
C VAL A 93 -3.62 13.84 29.15
N ARG A 94 -2.38 14.11 29.58
CA ARG A 94 -1.17 13.75 28.82
C ARG A 94 -0.12 13.11 29.71
N LEU A 95 0.75 12.30 29.13
CA LEU A 95 2.04 11.97 29.73
C LEU A 95 3.07 13.04 29.37
N ASP A 96 3.98 13.34 30.29
CA ASP A 96 5.07 14.27 30.10
C ASP A 96 6.26 13.55 29.43
N PRO A 97 6.57 13.81 28.14
CA PRO A 97 7.57 13.03 27.40
C PRO A 97 8.98 13.12 27.98
N GLU A 98 9.30 14.19 28.71
CA GLU A 98 10.61 14.37 29.34
C GLU A 98 10.82 13.46 30.56
N THR A 99 9.73 13.03 31.20
CA THR A 99 9.77 12.23 32.44
C THR A 99 9.21 10.83 32.26
N PHE A 100 8.41 10.60 31.21
CA PHE A 100 7.86 9.29 30.90
C PHE A 100 8.91 8.38 30.26
N SER A 101 9.07 7.20 30.83
CA SER A 101 9.88 6.11 30.29
C SER A 101 9.14 4.78 30.48
N SER A 102 9.20 3.90 29.49
CA SER A 102 8.62 2.56 29.59
C SER A 102 9.60 1.48 29.16
N ASP A 103 9.38 0.25 29.63
CA ASP A 103 10.14 -0.93 29.21
C ASP A 103 10.02 -1.18 27.69
N LEU A 104 8.87 -0.90 27.06
CA LEU A 104 8.72 -0.92 25.60
C LEU A 104 9.63 0.10 24.89
N MET A 105 9.70 1.34 25.39
CA MET A 105 10.62 2.34 24.83
C MET A 105 12.08 1.88 24.98
N THR A 106 12.43 1.32 26.14
CA THR A 106 13.76 0.75 26.39
C THR A 106 14.07 -0.38 25.42
N VAL A 107 13.14 -1.30 25.18
CA VAL A 107 13.29 -2.39 24.18
C VAL A 107 13.56 -1.81 22.81
N LEU A 108 12.77 -0.83 22.34
CA LEU A 108 12.99 -0.23 21.02
C LEU A 108 14.37 0.42 20.89
N THR A 109 14.84 1.14 21.93
CA THR A 109 16.19 1.72 21.95
C THR A 109 17.31 0.66 21.98
N LEU A 110 17.11 -0.47 22.67
CA LEU A 110 18.05 -1.59 22.65
C LEU A 110 18.13 -2.22 21.25
N LEU A 111 16.98 -2.37 20.58
CA LEU A 111 16.90 -2.92 19.23
C LEU A 111 17.55 -2.01 18.18
N GLU A 112 17.55 -0.68 18.35
CA GLU A 112 18.30 0.23 17.47
C GLU A 112 19.82 -0.01 17.50
N ARG A 113 20.36 -0.52 18.62
CA ARG A 113 21.79 -0.84 18.77
C ARG A 113 22.11 -2.25 18.30
N GLY A 114 21.20 -3.18 18.56
CA GLY A 114 21.20 -4.52 17.98
C GLY A 114 22.37 -5.43 18.35
N ARG A 115 23.04 -5.23 19.50
CA ARG A 115 24.11 -6.13 19.98
C ARG A 115 23.52 -7.33 20.72
N ALA A 116 24.31 -8.39 20.88
CA ALA A 116 23.87 -9.60 21.59
C ALA A 116 23.38 -9.34 23.03
N ASP A 117 24.06 -8.46 23.78
CA ASP A 117 23.62 -8.06 25.12
C ASP A 117 22.34 -7.24 25.10
N ASP A 118 22.16 -6.38 24.08
CA ASP A 118 20.95 -5.56 23.95
C ASP A 118 19.72 -6.46 23.69
N PHE A 119 19.85 -7.50 22.86
CA PHE A 119 18.78 -8.49 22.65
C PHE A 119 18.47 -9.30 23.91
N ARG A 120 19.49 -9.70 24.68
CA ARG A 120 19.28 -10.41 25.97
C ARG A 120 18.59 -9.53 27.00
N GLU A 121 18.94 -8.25 27.06
CA GLU A 121 18.29 -7.29 27.94
C GLU A 121 16.83 -7.07 27.51
N ALA A 122 16.58 -6.89 26.21
CA ALA A 122 15.23 -6.77 25.65
C ALA A 122 14.39 -8.03 25.93
N GLU A 123 14.98 -9.22 25.83
CA GLU A 123 14.37 -10.49 26.21
C GLU A 123 13.95 -10.49 27.68
N GLY A 124 14.80 -9.99 28.59
CA GLY A 124 14.48 -9.86 30.02
C GLY A 124 13.31 -8.91 30.31
N LEU A 125 13.19 -7.84 29.53
CA LEU A 125 12.11 -6.84 29.65
C LEU A 125 10.77 -7.37 29.11
N TRP A 126 10.80 -8.24 28.09
CA TRP A 126 9.60 -8.84 27.52
C TRP A 126 9.05 -9.96 28.42
N ARG A 127 8.17 -9.59 29.36
CA ARG A 127 7.52 -10.54 30.31
C ARG A 127 6.19 -11.10 29.80
N GLY A 128 5.68 -10.55 28.71
CA GLY A 128 4.42 -10.93 28.08
C GLY A 128 3.95 -9.83 27.13
N ASP A 129 2.78 -10.02 26.54
CA ASP A 129 2.19 -9.04 25.64
C ASP A 129 1.99 -7.68 26.30
N PHE A 130 1.93 -6.64 25.47
CA PHE A 130 1.64 -5.28 25.91
C PHE A 130 0.35 -5.23 26.74
N LEU A 131 0.45 -4.73 27.96
CA LEU A 131 -0.62 -4.71 28.97
C LEU A 131 -1.30 -6.07 29.18
N ALA A 132 -0.54 -7.16 29.30
CA ALA A 132 -1.07 -8.50 29.53
C ALA A 132 -2.04 -8.56 30.73
N GLY A 133 -3.19 -9.22 30.54
CA GLY A 133 -4.20 -9.39 31.60
C GLY A 133 -5.02 -8.13 31.86
N PHE A 134 -5.23 -7.26 30.87
CA PHE A 134 -6.08 -6.05 30.92
C PHE A 134 -7.27 -6.09 29.92
N GLU A 135 -7.52 -7.24 29.30
CA GLU A 135 -8.57 -7.44 28.28
C GLU A 135 -10.00 -7.35 28.87
N ASP A 136 -10.16 -7.58 30.17
CA ASP A 136 -11.45 -7.61 30.87
C ASP A 136 -11.86 -6.27 31.49
N ILE A 137 -11.07 -5.19 31.34
CA ILE A 137 -11.36 -3.93 32.05
C ILE A 137 -12.53 -3.14 31.45
N ASP A 138 -12.69 -3.17 30.13
CA ASP A 138 -13.79 -2.57 29.37
C ASP A 138 -13.78 -3.10 27.91
N PRO A 139 -14.93 -3.35 27.25
CA PRO A 139 -14.95 -3.85 25.87
C PRO A 139 -14.26 -2.94 24.85
N GLU A 140 -14.51 -1.63 24.88
CA GLU A 140 -13.91 -0.68 23.92
C GLU A 140 -12.38 -0.64 24.09
N PHE A 141 -11.91 -0.70 25.33
CA PHE A 141 -10.48 -0.81 25.62
C PHE A 141 -9.90 -2.16 25.16
N SER A 142 -10.64 -3.26 25.29
CA SER A 142 -10.21 -4.59 24.83
C SER A 142 -10.01 -4.61 23.32
N ASP A 143 -10.93 -4.03 22.56
CA ASP A 143 -10.86 -3.95 21.10
C ASP A 143 -9.65 -3.10 20.66
N TRP A 144 -9.44 -1.96 21.31
CA TRP A 144 -8.24 -1.14 21.11
C TRP A 144 -6.95 -1.91 21.46
N LEU A 145 -6.93 -2.61 22.59
CA LEU A 145 -5.76 -3.33 23.09
C LEU A 145 -5.34 -4.47 22.15
N GLN A 146 -6.30 -5.17 21.54
CA GLN A 146 -6.02 -6.22 20.57
C GLN A 146 -5.26 -5.67 19.36
N VAL A 147 -5.73 -4.56 18.79
CA VAL A 147 -5.06 -3.89 17.65
C VAL A 147 -3.70 -3.36 18.06
N GLU A 148 -3.59 -2.76 19.24
CA GLU A 148 -2.34 -2.14 19.68
C GLU A 148 -1.26 -3.19 20.01
N ARG A 149 -1.63 -4.36 20.54
CA ARG A 149 -0.69 -5.47 20.72
C ARG A 149 -0.08 -5.94 19.41
N GLU A 150 -0.89 -6.02 18.36
CA GLU A 150 -0.40 -6.41 17.04
C GLU A 150 0.59 -5.38 16.49
N ARG A 151 0.28 -4.08 16.66
CA ARG A 151 1.21 -3.00 16.32
C ARG A 151 2.52 -3.08 17.10
N VAL A 152 2.46 -3.27 18.43
CA VAL A 152 3.66 -3.39 19.28
C VAL A 152 4.51 -4.58 18.87
N ARG A 153 3.91 -5.74 18.58
CA ARG A 153 4.64 -6.90 18.07
C ARG A 153 5.30 -6.59 16.73
N SER A 154 4.55 -6.03 15.77
CA SER A 154 5.07 -5.67 14.45
C SER A 154 6.23 -4.66 14.52
N ASP A 155 6.13 -3.63 15.36
CA ASP A 155 7.18 -2.62 15.59
C ASP A 155 8.48 -3.28 16.08
N VAL A 156 8.35 -4.16 17.09
CA VAL A 156 9.49 -4.84 17.72
C VAL A 156 10.11 -5.88 16.80
N VAL A 157 9.28 -6.66 16.09
CA VAL A 157 9.73 -7.65 15.11
C VAL A 157 10.51 -6.96 13.98
N THR A 158 9.95 -5.87 13.43
CA THR A 158 10.59 -5.07 12.38
C THR A 158 11.91 -4.48 12.86
N ALA A 159 11.96 -3.93 14.07
CA ALA A 159 13.18 -3.38 14.64
C ALA A 159 14.28 -4.43 14.84
N ALA A 160 13.92 -5.64 15.30
CA ALA A 160 14.87 -6.74 15.47
C ALA A 160 15.42 -7.26 14.12
N PHE A 161 14.56 -7.43 13.10
CA PHE A 161 14.98 -7.97 11.80
C PHE A 161 15.98 -7.08 11.04
N LYS A 162 15.98 -5.76 11.27
CA LYS A 162 17.02 -4.83 10.76
C LYS A 162 18.45 -5.32 11.04
N HIS A 163 18.64 -6.06 12.13
CA HIS A 163 19.94 -6.58 12.56
C HIS A 163 20.13 -8.08 12.29
N LEU A 164 19.14 -8.78 11.73
CA LEU A 164 19.14 -10.22 11.51
C LEU A 164 19.09 -10.61 10.02
N ASP A 165 18.72 -9.68 9.13
CA ASP A 165 18.70 -9.90 7.67
C ASP A 165 20.08 -10.27 7.09
N GLN A 166 21.16 -9.81 7.72
CA GLN A 166 22.54 -10.16 7.37
C GLN A 166 23.17 -11.00 8.47
N ILE A 167 23.07 -12.32 8.34
CA ILE A 167 23.66 -13.27 9.28
C ILE A 167 25.19 -13.14 9.24
N SER A 168 25.70 -12.34 10.18
CA SER A 168 27.11 -12.16 10.49
C SER A 168 27.57 -13.25 11.45
N THR A 169 28.74 -13.83 11.20
CA THR A 169 29.39 -14.80 12.08
C THR A 169 30.66 -14.24 12.73
N VAL A 170 30.89 -12.92 12.62
CA VAL A 170 32.10 -12.23 13.12
C VAL A 170 32.26 -12.40 14.63
N ASP A 171 31.17 -12.46 15.38
CA ASP A 171 31.13 -12.69 16.83
C ASP A 171 30.82 -14.16 17.20
N GLY A 172 30.95 -15.08 16.24
CA GLY A 172 30.53 -16.48 16.41
C GLY A 172 29.01 -16.68 16.29
N GLY A 173 28.26 -15.67 15.87
CA GLY A 173 26.80 -15.74 15.69
C GLY A 173 25.99 -15.36 16.93
N LEU A 174 26.63 -14.86 17.98
CA LEU A 174 26.00 -14.60 19.28
C LEU A 174 24.89 -13.55 19.18
N GLN A 175 25.10 -12.50 18.39
CA GLN A 175 24.11 -11.45 18.16
C GLN A 175 22.89 -11.97 17.40
N VAL A 176 23.11 -12.77 16.35
CA VAL A 176 22.03 -13.38 15.56
C VAL A 176 21.26 -14.42 16.38
N GLU A 177 21.95 -15.25 17.18
CA GLU A 177 21.30 -16.22 18.07
C GLU A 177 20.45 -15.51 19.14
N ALA A 178 20.98 -14.45 19.75
CA ALA A 178 20.24 -13.67 20.75
C ALA A 178 19.00 -12.99 20.16
N GLY A 179 19.11 -12.38 18.97
CA GLY A 179 17.97 -11.73 18.32
C GLY A 179 16.90 -12.72 17.84
N GLY A 180 17.31 -13.86 17.25
CA GLY A 180 16.38 -14.91 16.87
C GLY A 180 15.64 -15.51 18.07
N ARG A 181 16.34 -15.74 19.19
CA ARG A 181 15.70 -16.22 20.44
C ARG A 181 14.74 -15.19 21.04
N PHE A 182 15.12 -13.91 21.02
CA PHE A 182 14.24 -12.83 21.47
C PHE A 182 12.94 -12.81 20.67
N LEU A 183 13.02 -12.88 19.33
CA LEU A 183 11.85 -12.96 18.47
C LEU A 183 10.97 -14.18 18.76
N LEU A 184 11.55 -15.35 18.99
CA LEU A 184 10.80 -16.56 19.35
C LEU A 184 10.18 -16.52 20.75
N LYS A 185 10.67 -15.64 21.64
CA LYS A 185 10.01 -15.38 22.92
C LYS A 185 8.75 -14.54 22.74
N ILE A 186 8.73 -13.64 21.76
CA ILE A 186 7.56 -12.82 21.41
C ILE A 186 6.52 -13.69 20.73
N ASP A 187 6.94 -14.43 19.71
CA ASP A 187 6.10 -15.33 18.95
C ASP A 187 6.84 -16.65 18.66
N PRO A 188 6.52 -17.73 19.39
CA PRO A 188 7.12 -19.05 19.18
C PRO A 188 6.90 -19.62 17.78
N ALA A 189 5.83 -19.21 17.07
CA ALA A 189 5.47 -19.71 15.75
C ALA A 189 6.01 -18.85 14.60
N LEU A 190 6.80 -17.82 14.89
CA LEU A 190 7.36 -16.92 13.88
C LEU A 190 8.43 -17.63 13.02
N GLU A 191 8.00 -18.16 11.87
CA GLU A 191 8.83 -18.96 10.98
C GLU A 191 10.09 -18.22 10.52
N SER A 192 10.00 -16.93 10.22
CA SER A 192 11.15 -16.12 9.78
C SER A 192 12.26 -16.05 10.84
N ALA A 193 11.92 -16.05 12.13
CA ALA A 193 12.90 -16.09 13.22
C ALA A 193 13.54 -17.48 13.35
N HIS A 194 12.76 -18.56 13.19
CA HIS A 194 13.31 -19.92 13.09
C HIS A 194 14.27 -20.04 11.91
N ARG A 195 13.89 -19.50 10.75
CA ARG A 195 14.68 -19.51 9.51
C ARG A 195 16.05 -18.84 9.70
N VAL A 196 16.09 -17.70 10.38
CA VAL A 196 17.34 -17.01 10.73
C VAL A 196 18.26 -17.91 11.59
N LEU A 197 17.71 -18.55 12.62
CA LEU A 197 18.48 -19.44 13.50
C LEU A 197 18.96 -20.72 12.78
N ILE A 198 18.13 -21.32 11.93
CA ILE A 198 18.51 -22.50 11.12
C ILE A 198 19.67 -22.13 10.19
N ARG A 199 19.57 -21.01 9.46
CA ARG A 199 20.65 -20.51 8.58
C ARG A 199 21.92 -20.20 9.36
N LEU A 200 21.82 -19.64 10.56
CA LEU A 200 22.97 -19.40 11.43
C LEU A 200 23.67 -20.70 11.80
N TYR A 201 22.93 -21.69 12.30
CA TYR A 201 23.51 -22.97 12.70
C TYR A 201 24.13 -23.73 11.52
N MET A 202 23.52 -23.67 10.33
CA MET A 202 24.11 -24.21 9.10
C MET A 202 25.44 -23.51 8.76
N LYS A 203 25.50 -22.17 8.80
CA LYS A 203 26.73 -21.40 8.57
C LYS A 203 27.84 -21.70 9.58
N LEU A 204 27.48 -22.05 10.82
CA LEU A 204 28.41 -22.44 11.87
C LEU A 204 28.80 -23.94 11.81
N GLY A 205 28.29 -24.71 10.83
CA GLY A 205 28.51 -26.15 10.72
C GLY A 205 27.80 -26.98 11.79
N GLN A 206 26.84 -26.40 12.51
CA GLN A 206 26.09 -27.03 13.60
C GLN A 206 24.79 -27.66 13.08
N ARG A 207 24.91 -28.60 12.13
CA ARG A 207 23.77 -29.21 11.43
C ARG A 207 22.72 -29.83 12.37
N GLU A 208 23.16 -30.53 13.42
CA GLU A 208 22.25 -31.11 14.42
C GLU A 208 21.38 -30.04 15.12
N ARG A 209 21.93 -28.85 15.40
CA ARG A 209 21.17 -27.74 16.00
C ARG A 209 20.22 -27.10 15.00
N ALA A 210 20.60 -27.03 13.72
CA ALA A 210 19.71 -26.57 12.65
C ALA A 210 18.49 -27.50 12.49
N GLU A 211 18.70 -28.82 12.50
CA GLU A 211 17.62 -29.82 12.43
C GLU A 211 16.71 -29.78 13.67
N GLN A 212 17.28 -29.58 14.86
CA GLN A 212 16.49 -29.39 16.09
C GLN A 212 15.64 -28.12 16.04
N GLN A 213 16.19 -27.02 15.52
CA GLN A 213 15.46 -25.77 15.37
C GLN A 213 14.32 -25.89 14.35
N PHE A 214 14.55 -26.61 13.25
CA PHE A 214 13.50 -26.91 12.26
C PHE A 214 12.34 -27.71 12.86
N LYS A 215 12.64 -28.77 13.64
CA LYS A 215 11.60 -29.53 14.35
C LYS A 215 10.86 -28.70 15.41
N ALA A 216 11.52 -27.71 16.00
CA ALA A 216 10.87 -26.76 16.88
C ALA A 216 9.91 -25.87 16.09
N CYS A 217 10.33 -25.35 14.94
CA CYS A 217 9.47 -24.58 14.02
C CYS A 217 8.20 -25.36 13.65
N GLU A 218 8.33 -26.61 13.17
CA GLU A 218 7.18 -27.47 12.83
C GLU A 218 6.22 -27.64 14.01
N ARG A 219 6.76 -27.87 15.21
CA ARG A 219 5.95 -28.06 16.41
C ARG A 219 5.21 -26.80 16.80
N GLU A 220 5.88 -25.65 16.87
CA GLU A 220 5.26 -24.40 17.32
C GLU A 220 4.26 -23.87 16.30
N MET A 221 4.54 -23.97 14.99
CA MET A 221 3.57 -23.60 13.94
C MET A 221 2.33 -24.49 13.96
N ARG A 222 2.49 -25.80 14.14
CA ARG A 222 1.35 -26.72 14.27
C ARG A 222 0.55 -26.44 15.55
N LEU A 223 1.20 -26.12 16.65
CA LEU A 223 0.54 -25.86 17.93
C LEU A 223 -0.27 -24.54 17.92
N HIS A 224 0.28 -23.48 17.33
CA HIS A 224 -0.29 -22.14 17.42
C HIS A 224 -1.09 -21.70 16.20
N LEU A 225 -0.77 -22.22 15.01
CA LEU A 225 -1.33 -21.78 13.72
C LEU A 225 -1.99 -22.91 12.92
N ASP A 226 -1.88 -24.17 13.37
CA ASP A 226 -2.31 -25.38 12.62
C ASP A 226 -1.72 -25.43 11.19
N ALA A 227 -0.47 -24.99 11.06
CA ALA A 227 0.24 -24.86 9.78
C ALA A 227 1.58 -25.63 9.78
N GLU A 228 2.13 -25.89 8.60
CA GLU A 228 3.47 -26.45 8.39
C GLU A 228 4.43 -25.36 7.86
N PRO A 229 5.76 -25.48 8.09
CA PRO A 229 6.72 -24.49 7.58
C PRO A 229 6.75 -24.42 6.05
N ASP A 230 7.05 -23.24 5.50
CA ASP A 230 7.18 -23.04 4.06
C ASP A 230 8.31 -23.89 3.45
N GLU A 231 8.20 -24.19 2.15
CA GLU A 231 9.23 -24.90 1.37
C GLU A 231 10.61 -24.23 1.47
N GLU A 232 10.67 -22.89 1.56
CA GLU A 232 11.92 -22.14 1.74
C GLU A 232 12.65 -22.55 3.04
N THR A 233 11.92 -22.88 4.10
CA THR A 233 12.50 -23.31 5.39
C THR A 233 12.96 -24.77 5.35
N HIS A 234 12.23 -25.62 4.61
CA HIS A 234 12.64 -27.00 4.34
C HIS A 234 13.96 -27.06 3.54
N ASP A 235 14.09 -26.21 2.52
CA ASP A 235 15.22 -26.21 1.60
C ASP A 235 16.56 -25.82 2.25
N ILE A 236 16.53 -25.13 3.40
CA ILE A 236 17.77 -24.72 4.11
C ILE A 236 18.55 -25.92 4.66
N LEU A 237 17.88 -27.03 4.99
CA LEU A 237 18.52 -28.24 5.48
C LEU A 237 19.05 -29.14 4.35
N VAL A 238 18.63 -28.89 3.11
CA VAL A 238 19.06 -29.66 1.93
C VAL A 238 20.38 -29.08 1.44
N ASP A 239 21.49 -29.76 1.75
CA ASP A 239 22.86 -29.33 1.41
C ASP A 239 23.00 -29.11 -0.12
N LYS A 240 23.20 -27.86 -0.53
CA LYS A 240 23.90 -27.53 -1.77
C LYS A 240 25.30 -27.08 -1.42
N GLU A 241 26.22 -28.03 -1.40
CA GLU A 241 27.65 -27.77 -1.52
C GLU A 241 27.88 -26.87 -2.74
N THR A 242 28.13 -25.58 -2.53
CA THR A 242 28.69 -24.72 -3.60
C THR A 242 29.81 -23.86 -3.06
N GLU A 243 31.02 -24.40 -3.23
CA GLU A 243 32.25 -23.75 -3.65
C GLU A 243 32.57 -22.33 -3.15
N SER A 244 33.49 -22.33 -2.20
CA SER A 244 34.47 -21.30 -1.84
C SER A 244 34.98 -20.45 -3.03
N ALA A 245 34.45 -19.23 -3.17
CA ALA A 245 35.08 -18.18 -3.98
C ALA A 245 36.05 -17.34 -3.12
N VAL A 246 37.32 -17.42 -3.48
CA VAL A 246 38.48 -16.77 -2.86
C VAL A 246 38.32 -15.25 -2.82
N PHE A 247 38.18 -14.67 -1.62
CA PHE A 247 38.26 -13.21 -1.42
C PHE A 247 39.71 -12.78 -1.13
N ARG A 248 40.25 -11.92 -2.00
CA ARG A 248 41.51 -11.18 -1.80
C ARG A 248 41.35 -10.15 -0.68
N ARG A 249 42.35 -10.07 0.21
CA ARG A 249 42.51 -9.01 1.23
C ARG A 249 42.62 -7.61 0.61
N PRO A 250 41.94 -6.59 1.15
CA PRO A 250 42.30 -5.20 0.94
C PRO A 250 43.26 -4.69 2.03
N ALA A 251 44.18 -3.83 1.61
CA ALA A 251 45.11 -3.08 2.44
C ALA A 251 44.43 -1.94 3.21
N GLU A 252 45.15 -1.43 4.21
CA GLU A 252 44.81 -0.36 5.16
C GLU A 252 44.21 0.90 4.50
N ILE A 253 43.17 1.47 5.11
CA ILE A 253 42.66 2.82 4.79
C ILE A 253 42.38 3.58 6.09
N GLY A 254 42.83 4.84 6.12
CA GLY A 254 42.51 5.86 7.13
C GLY A 254 41.04 6.32 7.10
N PRO A 255 40.71 7.49 7.68
CA PRO A 255 39.37 7.79 8.15
C PRO A 255 38.42 7.92 6.95
N THR A 256 37.44 7.02 6.89
CA THR A 256 36.47 6.97 5.79
C THR A 256 35.07 7.20 6.35
N VAL A 257 34.39 8.20 5.77
CA VAL A 257 32.95 8.41 5.83
C VAL A 257 32.25 7.10 5.47
N VAL A 258 31.40 6.59 6.35
CA VAL A 258 30.68 5.34 6.16
C VAL A 258 29.69 5.50 5.01
N SER A 259 30.07 5.00 3.82
CA SER A 259 29.14 4.74 2.73
C SER A 259 28.57 3.34 2.93
N LEU A 260 27.29 3.26 3.26
CA LEU A 260 26.52 2.03 3.42
C LEU A 260 26.43 1.30 2.06
N ALA A 261 27.21 0.24 1.89
CA ALA A 261 27.29 -0.51 0.64
C ALA A 261 26.13 -1.51 0.41
N ASN A 262 24.93 -1.28 0.98
CA ASN A 262 23.71 -2.07 0.71
C ASN A 262 22.56 -1.26 0.09
N SER A 263 22.74 0.03 -0.20
CA SER A 263 21.73 0.89 -0.84
C SER A 263 21.58 0.68 -2.36
N ARG A 264 22.09 -0.43 -2.93
CA ARG A 264 22.02 -0.68 -4.39
C ARG A 264 20.70 -1.28 -4.89
N ASN A 265 19.82 -1.78 -4.02
CA ASN A 265 18.56 -2.43 -4.43
C ASN A 265 17.28 -1.74 -3.91
N SER A 266 17.36 -0.70 -3.09
CA SER A 266 16.18 0.06 -2.69
C SER A 266 15.82 1.06 -3.78
N ILE A 267 14.64 0.91 -4.39
CA ILE A 267 14.13 1.87 -5.37
C ILE A 267 13.89 3.21 -4.67
N GLN A 268 14.60 4.25 -5.12
CA GLN A 268 14.37 5.60 -4.62
C GLN A 268 13.08 6.18 -5.21
N LEU A 269 12.34 6.89 -4.36
CA LEU A 269 11.07 7.54 -4.70
C LEU A 269 11.17 9.05 -4.44
N PRO A 270 10.35 9.87 -5.11
CA PRO A 270 10.20 11.29 -4.79
C PRO A 270 9.88 11.50 -3.31
N GLU A 271 10.43 12.56 -2.73
CA GLU A 271 10.25 12.87 -1.30
C GLU A 271 9.23 13.99 -1.11
N ILE A 272 8.31 13.84 -0.16
CA ILE A 272 7.39 14.90 0.24
C ILE A 272 7.51 15.12 1.75
N SER A 273 8.05 16.28 2.14
CA SER A 273 8.02 16.75 3.52
C SER A 273 6.69 17.45 3.81
N ILE A 274 6.04 17.13 4.92
CA ILE A 274 4.73 17.66 5.30
C ILE A 274 4.90 18.57 6.51
N LEU A 275 4.53 19.84 6.35
CA LEU A 275 4.55 20.86 7.39
C LEU A 275 3.15 21.32 7.73
N SER A 276 2.85 21.36 9.02
CA SER A 276 1.62 21.97 9.55
C SER A 276 2.00 23.05 10.55
N SER A 277 1.48 24.27 10.37
CA SER A 277 1.53 25.28 11.43
C SER A 277 0.51 24.90 12.50
N SER A 278 0.92 24.88 13.78
CA SER A 278 0.04 24.64 14.94
C SER A 278 -1.39 25.14 14.74
N VAL A 279 -2.31 24.19 14.60
CA VAL A 279 -3.74 24.38 14.56
C VAL A 279 -4.25 24.44 16.01
N ALA A 280 -4.41 25.63 16.58
CA ALA A 280 -4.82 25.79 17.99
C ALA A 280 -6.35 25.91 18.14
N LYS A 281 -6.95 24.91 18.83
CA LYS A 281 -8.24 24.90 19.56
C LYS A 281 -9.50 25.59 18.97
N SER A 282 -10.47 24.70 18.71
CA SER A 282 -11.93 24.87 18.51
C SER A 282 -12.37 25.33 17.11
N GLY A 283 -13.25 24.55 16.47
CA GLY A 283 -13.74 24.78 15.11
C GLY A 283 -12.93 24.13 13.97
N LEU A 284 -11.95 23.29 14.32
CA LEU A 284 -10.81 22.94 13.46
C LEU A 284 -10.74 21.48 12.97
N ASN A 285 -11.80 20.71 13.19
CA ASN A 285 -11.86 19.30 12.82
C ASN A 285 -11.61 19.10 11.32
N ASP A 286 -12.24 19.90 10.47
CA ASP A 286 -12.22 19.66 9.03
C ASP A 286 -10.85 19.92 8.39
N ALA A 287 -10.06 20.84 8.94
CA ALA A 287 -8.68 21.09 8.49
C ALA A 287 -7.73 19.93 8.83
N ILE A 288 -7.88 19.36 10.02
CA ILE A 288 -7.13 18.17 10.45
C ILE A 288 -7.55 16.97 9.60
N TYR A 289 -8.85 16.73 9.46
CA TYR A 289 -9.36 15.66 8.62
C TYR A 289 -8.91 15.81 7.17
N MET A 290 -8.94 17.01 6.61
CA MET A 290 -8.45 17.26 5.24
C MET A 290 -6.96 16.94 5.11
N ARG A 291 -6.13 17.32 6.09
CA ARG A 291 -4.72 16.94 6.11
C ARG A 291 -4.57 15.42 6.12
N GLU A 292 -5.22 14.72 7.06
CA GLU A 292 -5.13 13.26 7.17
C GLU A 292 -5.60 12.56 5.89
N GLU A 293 -6.69 13.03 5.28
CA GLU A 293 -7.19 12.50 4.00
C GLU A 293 -6.18 12.70 2.86
N ILE A 294 -5.52 13.86 2.79
CA ILE A 294 -4.48 14.12 1.77
C ILE A 294 -3.24 13.24 2.02
N VAL A 295 -2.79 13.12 3.26
CA VAL A 295 -1.63 12.29 3.60
C VAL A 295 -1.91 10.81 3.34
N SER A 296 -3.07 10.32 3.77
CA SER A 296 -3.55 8.96 3.50
C SER A 296 -3.66 8.70 2.00
N GLY A 297 -4.25 9.64 1.26
CA GLY A 297 -4.36 9.59 -0.19
C GLY A 297 -2.99 9.48 -0.87
N LEU A 298 -2.04 10.36 -0.55
CA LEU A 298 -0.67 10.30 -1.10
C LEU A 298 0.05 9.00 -0.73
N SER A 299 -0.12 8.51 0.49
CA SER A 299 0.47 7.25 0.94
C SER A 299 -0.08 6.05 0.16
N SER A 300 -1.36 6.09 -0.24
CA SER A 300 -2.02 5.01 -0.97
C SER A 300 -1.44 4.76 -2.37
N PHE A 301 -0.83 5.78 -3.00
CA PHE A 301 -0.14 5.63 -4.29
C PHE A 301 1.18 4.84 -4.19
N ARG A 302 1.76 4.71 -2.98
CA ARG A 302 3.09 4.09 -2.76
C ARG A 302 4.18 4.60 -3.73
N SER A 303 4.04 5.84 -4.17
CA SER A 303 4.90 6.51 -5.16
C SER A 303 5.81 7.56 -4.53
N TYR A 304 5.79 7.69 -3.20
CA TYR A 304 6.45 8.76 -2.45
C TYR A 304 7.05 8.24 -1.15
N ASN A 305 8.18 8.83 -0.76
CA ASN A 305 8.64 8.83 0.62
C ASN A 305 8.05 10.06 1.34
N LEU A 306 7.11 9.83 2.26
CA LEU A 306 6.45 10.89 3.01
C LEU A 306 7.14 11.10 4.36
N TYR A 307 7.49 12.34 4.68
CA TYR A 307 8.11 12.71 5.96
C TYR A 307 7.26 13.78 6.65
N GLN A 308 6.72 13.48 7.83
CA GLN A 308 5.88 14.43 8.57
C GLN A 308 6.66 15.09 9.71
N SER A 309 6.48 16.41 9.86
CA SER A 309 7.03 17.15 11.00
C SER A 309 6.05 18.25 11.42
N GLU A 310 5.64 18.25 12.69
CA GLU A 310 4.77 19.28 13.26
C GLU A 310 5.60 20.42 13.86
N TYR A 311 5.31 21.67 13.46
CA TYR A 311 6.03 22.85 13.95
C TYR A 311 5.07 23.83 14.63
N PHE A 312 5.48 24.31 15.80
CA PHE A 312 4.70 25.25 16.63
C PHE A 312 5.12 26.70 16.36
N GLY A 313 4.24 27.47 15.71
CA GLY A 313 4.42 28.89 15.41
C GLY A 313 5.23 29.17 14.13
N GLU A 314 5.07 30.37 13.56
CA GLU A 314 5.84 30.81 12.37
C GLU A 314 7.34 30.96 12.68
N GLU A 315 7.71 31.21 13.94
CA GLU A 315 9.11 31.40 14.38
C GLU A 315 9.92 30.10 14.47
N ASN A 316 9.28 28.92 14.58
CA ASN A 316 9.95 27.62 14.66
C ASN A 316 9.79 26.77 13.38
N ALA A 317 9.14 27.28 12.34
CA ALA A 317 9.09 26.58 11.06
C ALA A 317 10.49 26.59 10.43
N PRO A 318 11.03 25.44 9.97
CA PRO A 318 12.33 25.42 9.33
C PRO A 318 12.28 26.33 8.11
N MET A 319 13.30 27.17 7.97
CA MET A 319 13.50 27.97 6.77
C MET A 319 13.42 27.04 5.55
N PRO A 320 12.82 27.46 4.42
CA PRO A 320 12.81 26.69 3.18
C PRO A 320 14.25 26.36 2.81
N THR A 321 14.69 25.18 3.21
CA THR A 321 16.04 24.72 2.98
C THR A 321 15.96 23.98 1.66
N LEU A 322 16.69 24.50 0.67
CA LEU A 322 16.84 23.83 -0.61
C LEU A 322 17.44 22.45 -0.33
N ILE A 323 16.72 21.41 -0.73
CA ILE A 323 17.20 20.03 -0.68
C ILE A 323 17.40 19.57 -2.10
N GLU A 324 18.55 18.96 -2.38
CA GLU A 324 18.84 18.34 -3.66
C GLU A 324 17.98 17.07 -3.78
N GLY A 325 16.88 17.15 -4.54
CA GLY A 325 16.00 16.01 -4.84
C GLY A 325 16.45 15.17 -6.05
N HIS A 326 17.61 15.49 -6.62
CA HIS A 326 18.13 14.94 -7.86
C HIS A 326 17.07 14.95 -8.98
N GLU A 327 16.91 13.84 -9.70
CA GLU A 327 15.91 13.72 -10.77
C GLU A 327 14.52 13.30 -10.27
N LEU A 328 14.43 12.81 -9.03
CA LEU A 328 13.19 12.28 -8.45
C LEU A 328 12.30 13.37 -7.82
N GLY A 329 12.90 14.50 -7.43
CA GLY A 329 12.20 15.63 -6.83
C GLY A 329 12.14 15.54 -5.30
N SER A 330 12.30 16.71 -4.67
CA SER A 330 12.07 16.91 -3.24
C SER A 330 11.03 18.01 -3.06
N TYR A 331 9.92 17.68 -2.41
CA TYR A 331 8.76 18.56 -2.30
C TYR A 331 8.42 18.90 -0.86
N LEU A 332 7.69 20.00 -0.70
CA LEU A 332 7.17 20.47 0.58
C LEU A 332 5.67 20.74 0.47
N LEU A 333 4.90 20.07 1.33
CA LEU A 333 3.46 20.25 1.45
C LEU A 333 3.15 20.98 2.76
N ARG A 334 2.66 22.22 2.66
CA ARG A 334 2.31 23.05 3.82
C ARG A 334 0.80 23.17 3.97
N PHE A 335 0.34 23.01 5.21
CA PHE A 335 -1.03 23.24 5.62
C PHE A 335 -1.11 24.48 6.51
N ARG A 336 -2.00 25.42 6.15
CA ARG A 336 -2.39 26.56 6.98
C ARG A 336 -3.90 26.59 7.13
N HIS A 337 -4.39 27.06 8.26
CA HIS A 337 -5.82 27.26 8.47
C HIS A 337 -6.09 28.73 8.75
N ASP A 338 -7.07 29.31 8.06
CA ASP A 338 -7.55 30.66 8.36
C ASP A 338 -8.77 30.57 9.28
N GLU A 339 -8.56 30.83 10.57
CA GLU A 339 -9.60 30.79 11.60
C GLU A 339 -10.77 31.75 11.33
N ARG A 340 -10.54 32.86 10.60
CA ARG A 340 -11.59 33.84 10.32
C ARG A 340 -12.52 33.38 9.20
N SER A 341 -11.99 32.69 8.21
CA SER A 341 -12.78 32.22 7.06
C SER A 341 -13.16 30.75 7.12
N GLY A 342 -12.58 29.97 8.05
CA GLY A 342 -12.74 28.51 8.12
C GLY A 342 -12.12 27.76 6.95
N LYS A 343 -11.27 28.43 6.17
CA LYS A 343 -10.67 27.88 4.95
C LYS A 343 -9.35 27.20 5.25
N VAL A 344 -9.10 26.10 4.55
CA VAL A 344 -7.84 25.37 4.61
C VAL A 344 -6.99 25.80 3.43
N VAL A 345 -5.74 26.16 3.67
CA VAL A 345 -4.79 26.52 2.63
C VAL A 345 -3.74 25.42 2.52
N VAL A 346 -3.67 24.81 1.34
CA VAL A 346 -2.72 23.75 1.01
C VAL A 346 -1.74 24.27 -0.04
N GLN A 347 -0.47 24.32 0.32
CA GLN A 347 0.60 24.85 -0.53
C GLN A 347 1.61 23.75 -0.84
N PHE A 348 1.89 23.53 -2.12
CA PHE A 348 2.85 22.54 -2.59
C PHE A 348 4.02 23.24 -3.28
N GLU A 349 5.24 22.96 -2.83
CA GLU A 349 6.47 23.62 -3.26
C GLU A 349 7.50 22.61 -3.75
N ASP A 350 8.25 22.97 -4.79
CA ASP A 350 9.48 22.29 -5.17
C ASP A 350 10.64 22.85 -4.34
N ARG A 351 11.31 21.98 -3.58
CA ARG A 351 12.41 22.38 -2.70
C ARG A 351 13.73 22.56 -3.44
N GLU A 352 13.84 22.11 -4.68
CA GLU A 352 15.08 22.24 -5.46
C GLU A 352 15.30 23.70 -5.89
N ASN A 353 14.21 24.39 -6.22
CA ASN A 353 14.23 25.77 -6.73
C ASN A 353 13.41 26.76 -5.89
N GLY A 354 12.71 26.29 -4.85
CA GLY A 354 11.86 27.12 -3.99
C GLY A 354 10.56 27.58 -4.65
N GLN A 355 10.18 27.01 -5.80
CA GLN A 355 8.98 27.39 -6.52
C GLN A 355 7.73 26.87 -5.81
N ILE A 356 6.77 27.75 -5.56
CA ILE A 356 5.41 27.34 -5.19
C ILE A 356 4.75 26.80 -6.46
N ILE A 357 4.52 25.49 -6.51
CA ILE A 357 3.85 24.81 -7.63
C ILE A 357 2.38 25.20 -7.64
N PHE A 358 1.73 25.13 -6.47
CA PHE A 358 0.39 25.68 -6.28
C PHE A 358 0.13 26.07 -4.83
N ASN A 359 -0.84 26.95 -4.65
CA ASN A 359 -1.39 27.36 -3.37
C ASN A 359 -2.91 27.36 -3.47
N GLU A 360 -3.55 26.36 -2.86
CA GLU A 360 -4.98 26.10 -2.98
C GLU A 360 -5.70 26.52 -1.69
N ILE A 361 -6.73 27.33 -1.83
CA ILE A 361 -7.58 27.78 -0.71
C ILE A 361 -8.88 26.97 -0.81
N VAL A 362 -9.03 26.01 0.09
CA VAL A 362 -10.16 25.09 0.13
C VAL A 362 -11.23 25.62 1.05
N ASP A 363 -12.39 25.89 0.46
CA ASP A 363 -13.63 26.20 1.15
C ASP A 363 -14.51 24.96 1.13
N ILE A 364 -14.56 24.22 2.24
CA ILE A 364 -15.22 22.90 2.32
C ILE A 364 -16.71 22.99 2.01
N SER A 365 -17.34 24.14 2.23
CA SER A 365 -18.75 24.38 1.89
C SER A 365 -19.04 24.33 0.39
N MET A 366 -18.01 24.47 -0.45
CA MET A 366 -18.11 24.41 -1.91
C MET A 366 -17.88 23.00 -2.47
N TRP A 367 -17.60 22.02 -1.61
CA TRP A 367 -17.34 20.63 -1.98
C TRP A 367 -18.39 19.71 -1.37
N ASP A 368 -18.60 18.55 -2.00
CA ASP A 368 -19.43 17.47 -1.47
C ASP A 368 -18.69 16.69 -0.34
N GLY A 369 -18.09 17.43 0.58
CA GLY A 369 -17.30 16.91 1.70
C GLY A 369 -15.79 16.98 1.52
N ILE A 370 -15.08 16.49 2.53
CA ILE A 370 -13.61 16.58 2.63
C ILE A 370 -12.93 15.61 1.65
N VAL A 371 -13.47 14.40 1.49
CA VAL A 371 -12.85 13.34 0.67
C VAL A 371 -12.69 13.75 -0.80
N PRO A 372 -13.72 14.30 -1.49
CA PRO A 372 -13.53 14.77 -2.87
C PRO A 372 -12.50 15.91 -2.99
N ALA A 373 -12.51 16.86 -2.04
CA ALA A 373 -11.55 17.97 -2.02
C ALA A 373 -10.11 17.49 -1.80
N ALA A 374 -9.90 16.60 -0.83
CA ALA A 374 -8.62 15.97 -0.57
C ALA A 374 -8.15 15.15 -1.78
N GLY A 375 -9.03 14.32 -2.35
CA GLY A 375 -8.75 13.53 -3.55
C GLY A 375 -8.30 14.37 -4.74
N HIS A 376 -8.95 15.53 -4.96
CA HIS A 376 -8.54 16.49 -6.00
C HIS A 376 -7.10 16.99 -5.78
N ILE A 377 -6.76 17.39 -4.55
CA ILE A 377 -5.42 17.87 -4.20
C ILE A 377 -4.38 16.76 -4.34
N VAL A 378 -4.68 15.56 -3.85
CA VAL A 378 -3.82 14.38 -3.97
C VAL A 378 -3.53 14.09 -5.44
N ASN A 379 -4.56 14.05 -6.29
CA ASN A 379 -4.40 13.79 -7.71
C ASN A 379 -3.60 14.89 -8.42
N ARG A 380 -3.80 16.15 -8.03
CA ARG A 380 -3.01 17.29 -8.55
C ARG A 380 -1.53 17.18 -8.20
N ILE A 381 -1.21 16.85 -6.94
CA ILE A 381 0.17 16.59 -6.50
C ILE A 381 0.74 15.41 -7.29
N HIS A 382 0.00 14.32 -7.36
CA HIS A 382 0.44 13.10 -8.01
C HIS A 382 0.76 13.33 -9.49
N THR A 383 -0.19 13.91 -10.24
CA THR A 383 -0.03 14.25 -11.65
C THR A 383 1.20 15.14 -11.87
N HIS A 384 1.39 16.18 -11.06
CA HIS A 384 2.54 17.08 -11.21
C HIS A 384 3.88 16.34 -11.00
N SER A 385 4.01 15.62 -9.89
CA SER A 385 5.25 14.90 -9.56
C SER A 385 5.57 13.83 -10.61
N ILE A 386 4.59 13.02 -11.01
CA ILE A 386 4.80 11.93 -11.97
C ILE A 386 5.08 12.48 -13.39
N SER A 387 4.41 13.55 -13.84
CA SER A 387 4.69 14.13 -15.16
C SER A 387 6.11 14.67 -15.28
N LYS A 388 6.74 15.19 -14.20
CA LYS A 388 8.15 15.60 -14.20
C LYS A 388 9.08 14.40 -14.45
N LEU A 389 8.74 13.24 -13.89
CA LEU A 389 9.52 12.01 -14.01
C LEU A 389 9.47 11.37 -15.40
N GLN A 390 8.41 11.64 -16.16
CA GLN A 390 8.24 11.15 -17.54
C GLN A 390 9.22 11.76 -18.54
N ASN A 391 10.04 12.75 -18.16
CA ASN A 391 11.07 13.30 -19.03
C ASN A 391 12.10 12.21 -19.39
N PRO A 392 12.37 11.96 -20.69
CA PRO A 392 13.34 10.96 -21.15
C PRO A 392 14.77 11.15 -20.63
N SER A 393 15.13 12.34 -20.14
CA SER A 393 16.43 12.59 -19.51
C SER A 393 16.60 11.88 -18.17
N ASN A 394 15.50 11.50 -17.50
CA ASN A 394 15.56 10.87 -16.19
C ASN A 394 15.89 9.38 -16.31
N THR A 395 16.78 8.92 -15.45
CA THR A 395 17.40 7.59 -15.50
C THR A 395 17.10 6.70 -14.30
N ALA A 396 16.63 7.26 -13.18
CA ALA A 396 16.22 6.52 -11.99
C ALA A 396 15.21 5.44 -12.33
N THR A 397 15.29 4.30 -11.64
CA THR A 397 14.39 3.15 -11.84
C THR A 397 12.91 3.55 -11.79
N PHE A 398 12.52 4.37 -10.81
CA PHE A 398 11.15 4.83 -10.69
C PHE A 398 10.76 5.85 -11.79
N ALA A 399 11.66 6.72 -12.23
CA ALA A 399 11.38 7.63 -13.35
C ALA A 399 11.20 6.88 -14.67
N ARG A 400 12.05 5.88 -14.93
CA ARG A 400 11.93 4.95 -16.06
C ARG A 400 10.61 4.17 -16.01
N TRP A 401 10.16 3.78 -14.82
CA TRP A 401 8.81 3.23 -14.64
C TRP A 401 7.72 4.21 -15.06
N CYS A 402 7.75 5.46 -14.57
CA CYS A 402 6.77 6.47 -14.94
C CYS A 402 6.73 6.71 -16.46
N GLN A 403 7.88 6.66 -17.15
CA GLN A 403 7.95 6.73 -18.61
C GLN A 403 7.24 5.53 -19.28
N ALA A 404 7.49 4.31 -18.80
CA ALA A 404 6.82 3.12 -19.32
C ALA A 404 5.31 3.15 -19.05
N GLU A 405 4.90 3.53 -17.84
CA GLU A 405 3.50 3.63 -17.45
C GLU A 405 2.72 4.66 -18.29
N ALA A 406 3.32 5.82 -18.58
CA ALA A 406 2.69 6.82 -19.44
C ALA A 406 2.37 6.26 -20.84
N LEU A 407 3.28 5.47 -21.41
CA LEU A 407 3.08 4.81 -22.70
C LEU A 407 1.99 3.74 -22.67
N LEU A 408 1.70 3.13 -21.51
CA LEU A 408 0.60 2.16 -21.37
C LEU A 408 -0.76 2.80 -21.69
N TRP A 409 -0.90 4.11 -21.44
CA TRP A 409 -2.14 4.87 -21.64
C TRP A 409 -2.32 5.43 -23.04
N ASP A 410 -1.36 5.22 -23.96
CA ASP A 410 -1.49 5.65 -25.35
C ASP A 410 -2.35 4.70 -26.20
N PHE A 411 -2.52 3.45 -25.77
CA PHE A 411 -3.24 2.40 -26.52
C PHE A 411 -2.82 2.34 -28.00
N THR A 412 -1.51 2.27 -28.28
CA THR A 412 -0.99 1.99 -29.61
C THR A 412 0.09 0.89 -29.57
N PRO A 413 0.21 0.05 -30.61
CA PRO A 413 1.26 -0.98 -30.63
C PRO A 413 2.68 -0.41 -30.55
N SER A 414 2.92 0.77 -31.12
CA SER A 414 4.25 1.40 -31.09
C SER A 414 4.61 1.95 -29.70
N SER A 415 3.63 2.44 -28.94
CA SER A 415 3.83 2.80 -27.53
C SER A 415 4.08 1.56 -26.68
N ASP A 416 3.41 0.44 -26.97
CA ASP A 416 3.62 -0.83 -26.28
C ASP A 416 5.03 -1.39 -26.49
N ASP A 417 5.52 -1.35 -27.73
CA ASP A 417 6.89 -1.79 -28.04
C ASP A 417 7.94 -0.95 -27.26
N LYS A 418 7.74 0.37 -27.20
CA LYS A 418 8.62 1.27 -26.43
C LYS A 418 8.54 1.01 -24.93
N ALA A 419 7.34 0.85 -24.38
CA ALA A 419 7.14 0.52 -22.97
C ALA A 419 7.81 -0.81 -22.62
N MET A 420 7.63 -1.83 -23.47
CA MET A 420 8.25 -3.14 -23.31
C MET A 420 9.78 -3.07 -23.32
N GLN A 421 10.39 -2.23 -24.16
CA GLN A 421 11.84 -1.98 -24.15
C GLN A 421 12.30 -1.42 -22.80
N ILE A 422 11.61 -0.40 -22.28
CA ILE A 422 11.93 0.18 -20.97
C ILE A 422 11.80 -0.87 -19.86
N LEU A 423 10.72 -1.65 -19.86
CA LEU A 423 10.47 -2.68 -18.86
C LEU A 423 11.47 -3.84 -18.94
N ASN A 424 11.95 -4.20 -20.13
CA ASN A 424 13.03 -5.18 -20.30
C ASN A 424 14.35 -4.68 -19.72
N ASP A 425 14.68 -3.39 -19.92
CA ASP A 425 15.86 -2.78 -19.32
C ASP A 425 15.74 -2.71 -17.79
N LEU A 426 14.55 -2.39 -17.28
CA LEU A 426 14.27 -2.38 -15.84
C LEU A 426 14.41 -3.77 -15.23
N GLU A 427 13.89 -4.82 -15.87
CA GLU A 427 14.06 -6.20 -15.40
C GLU A 427 15.55 -6.58 -15.32
N ARG A 428 16.34 -6.22 -16.34
CA ARG A 428 17.77 -6.54 -16.39
C ARG A 428 18.58 -5.85 -15.29
N THR A 429 18.17 -4.65 -14.89
CA THR A 429 18.90 -3.82 -13.94
C THR A 429 18.37 -3.95 -12.50
N ASN A 430 17.08 -4.23 -12.34
CA ASN A 430 16.33 -4.22 -11.08
C ASN A 430 15.29 -5.35 -11.07
N SER A 431 15.73 -6.61 -11.04
CA SER A 431 14.85 -7.78 -11.13
C SER A 431 13.87 -7.98 -9.96
N ALA A 432 14.09 -7.28 -8.84
CA ALA A 432 13.17 -7.28 -7.69
C ALA A 432 12.04 -6.24 -7.82
N PHE A 433 12.07 -5.37 -8.84
CA PHE A 433 11.11 -4.28 -8.97
C PHE A 433 9.78 -4.77 -9.58
N SER A 434 8.83 -5.06 -8.68
CA SER A 434 7.55 -5.75 -8.97
C SER A 434 6.75 -5.15 -10.12
N MET A 435 6.62 -3.81 -10.17
CA MET A 435 5.84 -3.09 -11.19
C MET A 435 6.32 -3.36 -12.62
N THR A 436 7.58 -3.75 -12.79
CA THR A 436 8.10 -4.16 -14.12
C THR A 436 7.31 -5.34 -14.68
N TYR A 437 7.05 -6.35 -13.86
CA TYR A 437 6.33 -7.56 -14.28
C TYR A 437 4.84 -7.29 -14.48
N ALA A 438 4.23 -6.50 -13.59
CA ALA A 438 2.85 -6.07 -13.75
C ALA A 438 2.65 -5.21 -15.02
N GLY A 439 3.62 -4.36 -15.37
CA GLY A 439 3.59 -3.56 -16.59
C GLY A 439 3.66 -4.44 -17.84
N LYS A 440 4.53 -5.44 -17.85
CA LYS A 440 4.62 -6.43 -18.93
C LYS A 440 3.33 -7.25 -19.07
N ALA A 441 2.76 -7.70 -17.94
CA ALA A 441 1.45 -8.36 -17.93
C ALA A 441 0.38 -7.44 -18.53
N SER A 442 0.34 -6.18 -18.11
CA SER A 442 -0.63 -5.19 -18.60
C SER A 442 -0.52 -4.95 -20.12
N ILE A 443 0.70 -4.91 -20.67
CA ILE A 443 0.90 -4.82 -22.13
C ILE A 443 0.36 -6.07 -22.82
N ALA A 444 0.70 -7.26 -22.33
CA ALA A 444 0.24 -8.51 -22.92
C ALA A 444 -1.30 -8.61 -22.90
N ILE A 445 -1.92 -8.25 -21.79
CA ILE A 445 -3.38 -8.20 -21.62
C ILE A 445 -4.00 -7.17 -22.58
N LYS A 446 -3.45 -5.95 -22.64
CA LYS A 446 -3.95 -4.91 -23.54
C LYS A 446 -3.85 -5.32 -25.01
N GLN A 447 -2.77 -5.99 -25.40
CA GLN A 447 -2.61 -6.50 -26.76
C GLN A 447 -3.66 -7.57 -27.10
N GLU A 448 -4.00 -8.45 -26.15
CA GLU A 448 -5.09 -9.41 -26.31
C GLU A 448 -6.46 -8.72 -26.46
N LEU A 449 -6.73 -7.69 -25.66
CA LEU A 449 -7.99 -6.95 -25.61
C LEU A 449 -8.22 -6.05 -26.85
N HIS A 450 -7.24 -5.19 -27.15
CA HIS A 450 -7.42 -4.10 -28.11
C HIS A 450 -6.79 -4.36 -29.48
N PHE A 451 -5.81 -5.27 -29.56
CA PHE A 451 -5.10 -5.60 -30.79
C PHE A 451 -5.15 -7.10 -31.12
N PRO A 452 -6.34 -7.73 -31.17
CA PRO A 452 -6.47 -9.19 -31.31
C PRO A 452 -5.90 -9.74 -32.63
N LEU A 453 -5.63 -8.86 -33.60
CA LEU A 453 -5.05 -9.20 -34.90
C LEU A 453 -3.53 -8.99 -34.96
N TYR A 454 -2.87 -8.49 -33.92
CA TYR A 454 -1.42 -8.22 -33.94
C TYR A 454 -0.60 -9.48 -33.62
N ASP A 455 0.62 -9.62 -34.18
CA ASP A 455 1.48 -10.81 -33.99
C ASP A 455 1.93 -10.98 -32.53
N LYS A 456 1.66 -12.17 -31.97
CA LYS A 456 1.69 -12.45 -30.53
C LYS A 456 2.99 -13.12 -30.11
N LYS A 457 4.01 -12.34 -29.75
CA LYS A 457 5.29 -12.89 -29.27
C LYS A 457 5.30 -13.31 -27.80
N ILE A 458 4.41 -12.79 -26.95
CA ILE A 458 4.47 -12.96 -25.48
C ILE A 458 3.35 -13.86 -24.93
N ALA A 459 2.14 -13.79 -25.50
CA ALA A 459 0.95 -14.47 -24.97
C ALA A 459 0.98 -16.01 -25.06
N SER A 460 1.88 -16.59 -25.86
CA SER A 460 1.93 -18.04 -26.13
C SER A 460 2.88 -18.84 -25.22
N ASN A 461 3.66 -18.18 -24.36
CA ASN A 461 4.66 -18.84 -23.52
C ASN A 461 4.17 -18.98 -22.07
N VAL A 462 4.09 -20.22 -21.58
CA VAL A 462 3.59 -20.56 -20.23
C VAL A 462 4.40 -19.87 -19.13
N SER A 463 5.72 -19.71 -19.30
CA SER A 463 6.59 -19.10 -18.27
C SER A 463 6.66 -17.57 -18.34
N THR A 464 6.15 -16.96 -19.41
CA THR A 464 6.17 -15.49 -19.60
C THR A 464 4.81 -14.93 -20.00
N GLY A 465 3.75 -15.70 -19.78
CA GLY A 465 2.37 -15.30 -20.06
C GLY A 465 1.90 -14.21 -19.08
N PRO A 466 0.77 -13.56 -19.38
CA PRO A 466 0.25 -12.47 -18.55
C PRO A 466 0.01 -12.90 -17.10
N LEU A 467 -0.48 -14.12 -16.87
CA LEU A 467 -0.70 -14.67 -15.53
C LEU A 467 0.60 -14.86 -14.75
N ALA A 468 1.58 -15.58 -15.31
CA ALA A 468 2.88 -15.82 -14.66
C ALA A 468 3.62 -14.51 -14.34
N LEU A 469 3.53 -13.52 -15.23
CA LEU A 469 4.10 -12.18 -14.98
C LEU A 469 3.38 -11.46 -13.84
N ALA A 470 2.05 -11.53 -13.78
CA ALA A 470 1.27 -10.89 -12.72
C ALA A 470 1.47 -11.58 -11.36
N GLU A 471 1.52 -12.91 -11.32
CA GLU A 471 1.85 -13.69 -10.10
C GLU A 471 3.23 -13.32 -9.57
N ARG A 472 4.23 -13.22 -10.45
CA ARG A 472 5.56 -12.76 -10.07
C ARG A 472 5.55 -11.34 -9.50
N ALA A 473 4.74 -10.44 -10.07
CA ALA A 473 4.61 -9.08 -9.55
C ALA A 473 4.04 -9.08 -8.11
N ILE A 474 3.01 -9.88 -7.84
CA ILE A 474 2.42 -10.01 -6.50
C ILE A 474 3.40 -10.65 -5.52
N MET A 475 4.12 -11.70 -5.92
CA MET A 475 5.15 -12.32 -5.06
C MET A 475 6.21 -11.30 -4.62
N LEU A 476 6.56 -10.35 -5.49
CA LEU A 476 7.56 -9.32 -5.19
C LEU A 476 7.01 -8.17 -4.36
N ASP A 477 5.76 -7.73 -4.60
CA ASP A 477 5.07 -6.74 -3.74
C ASP A 477 3.54 -6.95 -3.82
N PRO A 478 2.92 -7.60 -2.81
CA PRO A 478 1.48 -7.82 -2.78
C PRO A 478 0.69 -6.59 -2.33
N TRP A 479 1.37 -5.54 -1.83
CA TRP A 479 0.74 -4.33 -1.32
C TRP A 479 0.68 -3.21 -2.37
N GLN A 480 1.20 -3.46 -3.57
CA GLN A 480 1.10 -2.53 -4.68
C GLN A 480 -0.20 -2.73 -5.48
N ALA A 481 -1.06 -1.71 -5.49
CA ALA A 481 -2.37 -1.77 -6.13
C ALA A 481 -2.29 -2.09 -7.63
N PHE A 482 -1.29 -1.52 -8.33
CA PHE A 482 -1.04 -1.79 -9.74
C PHE A 482 -0.77 -3.29 -10.02
N ASN A 483 -0.05 -3.97 -9.14
CA ASN A 483 0.26 -5.41 -9.27
C ASN A 483 -1.00 -6.27 -9.14
N LEU A 484 -1.81 -5.99 -8.11
CA LEU A 484 -3.08 -6.69 -7.88
C LEU A 484 -4.08 -6.44 -9.01
N ARG A 485 -4.13 -5.22 -9.54
CA ARG A 485 -4.97 -4.89 -10.70
C ARG A 485 -4.53 -5.70 -11.93
N ALA A 486 -3.24 -5.75 -12.23
CA ALA A 486 -2.71 -6.54 -13.35
C ALA A 486 -3.02 -8.03 -13.18
N TYR A 487 -2.95 -8.56 -11.96
CA TYR A 487 -3.32 -9.94 -11.66
C TYR A 487 -4.83 -10.21 -11.80
N GLY A 488 -5.69 -9.28 -11.37
CA GLY A 488 -7.12 -9.36 -11.62
C GLY A 488 -7.45 -9.46 -13.11
N TRP A 489 -6.76 -8.67 -13.93
CA TRP A 489 -6.91 -8.75 -15.39
C TRP A 489 -6.27 -10.01 -16.00
N ALA A 490 -5.20 -10.55 -15.44
CA ALA A 490 -4.62 -11.78 -15.93
C ALA A 490 -5.52 -13.00 -15.61
N THR A 491 -6.14 -13.01 -14.44
CA THR A 491 -7.04 -14.08 -13.97
C THR A 491 -8.38 -14.07 -14.72
N ILE A 492 -8.96 -12.91 -15.03
CA ILE A 492 -10.19 -12.83 -15.85
C ILE A 492 -9.99 -13.40 -17.26
N ILE A 493 -8.83 -13.13 -17.88
CA ILE A 493 -8.48 -13.66 -19.22
C ILE A 493 -8.17 -15.16 -19.16
N SER A 494 -7.78 -15.65 -17.98
CA SER A 494 -7.48 -17.05 -17.72
C SER A 494 -8.71 -17.84 -17.22
N ASP A 495 -9.93 -17.29 -17.34
CA ASP A 495 -11.20 -17.92 -16.95
C ASP A 495 -11.31 -18.21 -15.43
N MET A 496 -10.75 -17.32 -14.60
CA MET A 496 -10.76 -17.41 -13.13
C MET A 496 -11.48 -16.20 -12.48
N PRO A 497 -12.81 -16.06 -12.65
CA PRO A 497 -13.55 -14.87 -12.25
C PRO A 497 -13.58 -14.63 -10.74
N ASP A 498 -13.60 -15.67 -9.92
CA ASP A 498 -13.58 -15.55 -8.45
C ASP A 498 -12.28 -14.93 -7.92
N GLU A 499 -11.15 -15.33 -8.50
CA GLU A 499 -9.84 -14.76 -8.17
C GLU A 499 -9.73 -13.32 -8.66
N ALA A 500 -10.23 -13.05 -9.87
CA ALA A 500 -10.27 -11.71 -10.43
C ALA A 500 -11.02 -10.73 -9.51
N ARG A 501 -12.23 -11.11 -9.03
CA ARG A 501 -13.01 -10.30 -8.08
C ARG A 501 -12.23 -9.96 -6.81
N ARG A 502 -11.56 -10.95 -6.21
CA ARG A 502 -10.75 -10.75 -4.99
C ARG A 502 -9.60 -9.79 -5.25
N ALA A 503 -8.88 -9.98 -6.35
CA ALA A 503 -7.76 -9.14 -6.74
C ALA A 503 -8.19 -7.69 -6.99
N PHE A 504 -9.28 -7.48 -7.71
CA PHE A 504 -9.83 -6.15 -7.99
C PHE A 504 -10.29 -5.41 -6.73
N ARG A 505 -11.01 -6.08 -5.82
CA ARG A 505 -11.41 -5.49 -4.53
C ARG A 505 -10.20 -5.08 -3.68
N ASN A 506 -9.16 -5.92 -3.64
CA ASN A 506 -7.93 -5.59 -2.93
C ASN A 506 -7.19 -4.40 -3.58
N ALA A 507 -7.10 -4.37 -4.92
CA ALA A 507 -6.51 -3.24 -5.64
C ALA A 507 -7.26 -1.91 -5.38
N SER A 508 -8.60 -1.93 -5.34
CA SER A 508 -9.41 -0.75 -5.00
C SER A 508 -9.19 -0.29 -3.55
N ARG A 509 -9.09 -1.24 -2.60
CA ARG A 509 -8.83 -0.92 -1.18
C ARG A 509 -7.45 -0.29 -0.96
N LEU A 510 -6.42 -0.78 -1.65
CA LEU A 510 -5.04 -0.31 -1.46
C LEU A 510 -4.80 1.07 -2.05
N SER A 511 -5.42 1.39 -3.19
CA SER A 511 -5.34 2.70 -3.83
C SER A 511 -6.73 3.24 -4.16
N SER A 512 -7.36 3.81 -3.15
CA SER A 512 -8.73 4.34 -3.23
C SER A 512 -8.82 5.82 -3.64
N ALA A 513 -7.67 6.48 -3.80
CA ALA A 513 -7.53 7.85 -4.28
C ALA A 513 -7.05 7.93 -5.74
N ASP A 514 -6.68 6.81 -6.36
CA ASP A 514 -6.26 6.77 -7.76
C ASP A 514 -7.44 6.49 -8.70
N PRO A 515 -7.94 7.49 -9.45
CA PRO A 515 -9.06 7.29 -10.38
C PRO A 515 -8.72 6.31 -11.49
N THR A 516 -7.45 6.18 -11.86
CA THR A 516 -6.97 5.31 -12.94
C THR A 516 -7.01 3.84 -12.52
N ASN A 517 -6.54 3.54 -11.31
CA ASN A 517 -6.72 2.24 -10.69
C ASN A 517 -8.19 1.89 -10.54
N LEU A 518 -9.00 2.79 -9.95
CA LEU A 518 -10.41 2.56 -9.68
C LEU A 518 -11.22 2.32 -10.96
N MET A 519 -11.01 3.10 -12.03
CA MET A 519 -11.75 2.93 -13.29
C MET A 519 -11.46 1.57 -13.93
N SER A 520 -10.21 1.12 -13.91
CA SER A 520 -9.84 -0.19 -14.43
C SER A 520 -10.34 -1.34 -13.54
N VAL A 521 -10.36 -1.16 -12.22
CA VAL A 521 -10.99 -2.10 -11.28
C VAL A 521 -12.50 -2.22 -11.53
N ALA A 522 -13.18 -1.09 -11.72
CA ALA A 522 -14.62 -1.07 -11.99
C ALA A 522 -14.96 -1.88 -13.25
N GLU A 523 -14.21 -1.68 -14.33
CA GLU A 523 -14.40 -2.45 -15.56
C GLU A 523 -14.15 -3.96 -15.34
N GLY A 524 -13.09 -4.31 -14.62
CA GLY A 524 -12.78 -5.69 -14.27
C GLY A 524 -13.88 -6.38 -13.44
N LEU A 525 -14.47 -5.65 -12.48
CA LEU A 525 -15.61 -6.12 -11.68
C LEU A 525 -16.86 -6.30 -12.54
N ALA A 526 -17.13 -5.39 -13.48
CA ALA A 526 -18.24 -5.53 -14.41
C ALA A 526 -18.09 -6.78 -15.30
N TYR A 527 -16.89 -7.05 -15.83
CA TYR A 527 -16.62 -8.30 -16.55
C TYR A 527 -16.79 -9.52 -15.67
N SER A 528 -16.43 -9.43 -14.39
CA SER A 528 -16.58 -10.49 -13.40
C SER A 528 -18.02 -10.70 -12.92
N GLY A 529 -18.98 -9.84 -13.34
CA GLY A 529 -20.41 -9.93 -12.98
C GLY A 529 -20.84 -9.11 -11.77
N ASP A 530 -19.93 -8.40 -11.07
CA ASP A 530 -20.24 -7.57 -9.91
C ASP A 530 -20.62 -6.13 -10.33
N VAL A 531 -21.71 -6.02 -11.10
CA VAL A 531 -22.06 -4.79 -11.84
C VAL A 531 -22.39 -3.60 -10.92
N GLU A 532 -23.13 -3.82 -9.84
CA GLU A 532 -23.49 -2.74 -8.91
C GLU A 532 -22.25 -2.14 -8.23
N GLU A 533 -21.32 -2.99 -7.79
CA GLU A 533 -20.06 -2.55 -7.20
C GLU A 533 -19.19 -1.82 -8.23
N ALA A 534 -19.14 -2.33 -9.47
CA ALA A 534 -18.45 -1.67 -10.58
C ALA A 534 -18.95 -0.24 -10.81
N ARG A 535 -20.27 -0.02 -10.80
CA ARG A 535 -20.86 1.33 -10.98
C ARG A 535 -20.47 2.27 -9.86
N LEU A 536 -20.57 1.83 -8.60
CA LEU A 536 -20.18 2.65 -7.44
C LEU A 536 -18.71 3.07 -7.49
N ILE A 537 -17.82 2.15 -7.88
CA ILE A 537 -16.38 2.43 -8.01
C ILE A 537 -16.11 3.37 -9.20
N ALA A 538 -16.80 3.19 -10.33
CA ALA A 538 -16.65 4.06 -11.49
C ALA A 538 -17.11 5.49 -11.20
N ASP A 539 -18.24 5.67 -10.52
CA ASP A 539 -18.73 6.98 -10.10
C ASP A 539 -17.74 7.67 -9.16
N ARG A 540 -17.17 6.91 -8.21
CA ARG A 540 -16.10 7.42 -7.34
C ARG A 540 -14.88 7.84 -8.15
N ALA A 541 -14.40 7.02 -9.09
CA ALA A 541 -13.26 7.37 -9.93
C ALA A 541 -13.51 8.67 -10.73
N PHE A 542 -14.72 8.84 -11.26
CA PHE A 542 -15.12 10.07 -11.95
C PHE A 542 -15.09 11.30 -11.05
N SER A 543 -15.56 11.17 -9.79
CA SER A 543 -15.55 12.27 -8.83
C SER A 543 -14.14 12.76 -8.45
N LEU A 544 -13.11 11.92 -8.65
CA LEU A 544 -11.71 12.23 -8.35
C LEU A 544 -10.94 12.83 -9.55
N CYS A 545 -11.50 12.77 -10.76
CA CYS A 545 -10.88 13.29 -11.96
C CYS A 545 -11.10 14.80 -12.13
N THR A 546 -10.02 15.59 -12.21
CA THR A 546 -10.11 16.98 -12.70
C THR A 546 -10.43 17.02 -14.20
N PHE A 547 -9.87 16.08 -14.97
CA PHE A 547 -10.17 15.84 -16.38
C PHE A 547 -10.29 14.34 -16.59
N VAL A 548 -11.37 13.91 -17.25
CA VAL A 548 -11.63 12.50 -17.51
C VAL A 548 -10.84 12.06 -18.76
N PRO A 549 -9.90 11.10 -18.65
CA PRO A 549 -9.21 10.54 -19.80
C PRO A 549 -10.21 9.94 -20.79
N ARG A 550 -10.00 10.14 -22.09
CA ARG A 550 -10.94 9.64 -23.11
C ARG A 550 -11.13 8.12 -23.10
N ALA A 551 -10.10 7.37 -22.69
CA ALA A 551 -10.16 5.92 -22.55
C ALA A 551 -11.20 5.46 -21.50
N PHE A 552 -11.49 6.27 -20.48
CA PHE A 552 -12.46 5.91 -19.43
C PHE A 552 -13.88 5.76 -19.98
N TYR A 553 -14.20 6.42 -21.10
CA TYR A 553 -15.51 6.30 -21.71
C TYR A 553 -15.74 4.93 -22.35
N GLU A 554 -14.70 4.24 -22.83
CA GLU A 554 -14.82 2.84 -23.27
C GLU A 554 -15.07 1.92 -22.07
N TYR A 555 -14.39 2.15 -20.95
CA TYR A 555 -14.53 1.35 -19.73
C TYR A 555 -15.94 1.50 -19.15
N LEU A 556 -16.43 2.75 -19.08
CA LEU A 556 -17.81 3.02 -18.72
C LEU A 556 -18.81 2.36 -19.67
N ALA A 557 -18.55 2.37 -20.98
CA ALA A 557 -19.45 1.71 -21.92
C ALA A 557 -19.57 0.22 -21.61
N ASN A 558 -18.46 -0.45 -21.30
CA ASN A 558 -18.46 -1.86 -20.89
C ASN A 558 -19.19 -2.09 -19.56
N ILE A 559 -19.05 -1.18 -18.59
CA ILE A 559 -19.79 -1.24 -17.31
C ILE A 559 -21.30 -1.06 -17.53
N TYR A 560 -21.72 -0.08 -18.34
CA TYR A 560 -23.13 0.12 -18.67
C TYR A 560 -23.70 -1.04 -19.49
N PHE A 561 -22.91 -1.62 -20.38
CA PHE A 561 -23.29 -2.82 -21.11
C PHE A 561 -23.54 -4.00 -20.15
N ALA A 562 -22.68 -4.19 -19.15
CA ALA A 562 -22.87 -5.20 -18.10
C ALA A 562 -24.13 -4.95 -17.27
N ALA A 563 -24.52 -3.68 -17.10
CA ALA A 563 -25.72 -3.27 -16.39
C ALA A 563 -27.01 -3.31 -17.22
N ASP A 564 -26.96 -3.87 -18.43
CA ASP A 564 -28.07 -3.86 -19.41
C ASP A 564 -28.60 -2.45 -19.74
N ASP A 565 -27.79 -1.41 -19.52
CA ASP A 565 -28.08 -0.01 -19.84
C ASP A 565 -27.41 0.36 -21.18
N TYR A 566 -27.94 -0.24 -22.25
CA TYR A 566 -27.34 -0.16 -23.58
C TYR A 566 -27.35 1.26 -24.15
N GLU A 567 -28.36 2.08 -23.85
CA GLU A 567 -28.40 3.49 -24.23
C GLU A 567 -27.25 4.29 -23.61
N ASN A 568 -26.98 4.12 -22.31
CA ASN A 568 -25.81 4.75 -21.70
C ASN A 568 -24.51 4.20 -22.25
N SER A 569 -24.40 2.90 -22.48
CA SER A 569 -23.24 2.29 -23.13
C SER A 569 -22.91 2.98 -24.46
N ILE A 570 -23.92 3.17 -25.33
CA ILE A 570 -23.79 3.88 -26.61
C ILE A 570 -23.35 5.35 -26.39
N ARG A 571 -23.97 6.05 -25.44
CA ARG A 571 -23.61 7.46 -25.15
C ARG A 571 -22.16 7.61 -24.69
N GLN A 572 -21.64 6.68 -23.90
CA GLN A 572 -20.26 6.75 -23.43
C GLN A 572 -19.28 6.39 -24.55
N ILE A 573 -19.52 5.31 -25.29
CA ILE A 573 -18.57 4.89 -26.34
C ILE A 573 -18.44 5.93 -27.47
N GLU A 574 -19.48 6.72 -27.73
CA GLU A 574 -19.45 7.86 -28.67
C GLU A 574 -18.51 9.00 -28.25
N ARG A 575 -18.16 9.09 -26.97
CA ARG A 575 -17.23 10.09 -26.42
C ARG A 575 -15.76 9.64 -26.50
N CYS A 576 -15.50 8.38 -26.84
CA CYS A 576 -14.15 7.84 -26.98
C CYS A 576 -13.43 8.43 -28.22
N SER A 577 -12.11 8.64 -28.13
CA SER A 577 -11.29 9.20 -29.22
C SER A 577 -10.93 8.23 -30.33
N GLY A 578 -11.11 6.93 -30.13
CA GLY A 578 -10.66 5.90 -31.06
C GLY A 578 -11.63 4.75 -31.09
N VAL A 579 -12.03 4.33 -32.28
CA VAL A 579 -12.88 3.16 -32.46
C VAL A 579 -11.94 1.97 -32.64
N GLY A 580 -11.36 1.48 -31.54
CA GLY A 580 -10.70 0.17 -31.52
C GLY A 580 -11.72 -0.93 -31.82
N ILE A 581 -11.26 -2.14 -32.17
CA ILE A 581 -12.17 -3.27 -32.44
C ILE A 581 -13.02 -3.59 -31.20
N SER A 582 -12.44 -3.48 -29.99
CA SER A 582 -13.14 -3.61 -28.71
C SER A 582 -14.31 -2.62 -28.59
N GLY A 583 -14.02 -1.32 -28.57
CA GLY A 583 -15.06 -0.28 -28.51
C GLY A 583 -16.08 -0.32 -29.65
N LEU A 584 -15.68 -0.68 -30.88
CA LEU A 584 -16.61 -0.92 -31.99
C LEU A 584 -17.59 -2.04 -31.65
N THR A 585 -17.07 -3.14 -31.09
CA THR A 585 -17.87 -4.31 -30.72
C THR A 585 -18.84 -3.98 -29.60
N THR A 586 -18.41 -3.28 -28.56
CA THR A 586 -19.31 -2.80 -27.48
C THR A 586 -20.44 -1.94 -28.04
N ARG A 587 -20.12 -1.00 -28.95
CA ARG A 587 -21.14 -0.13 -29.58
C ARG A 587 -22.14 -0.93 -30.41
N VAL A 588 -21.65 -1.83 -31.27
CA VAL A 588 -22.50 -2.68 -32.11
C VAL A 588 -23.35 -3.61 -31.25
N ALA A 589 -22.76 -4.28 -30.25
CA ALA A 589 -23.50 -5.14 -29.33
C ALA A 589 -24.61 -4.39 -28.61
N SER A 590 -24.34 -3.16 -28.14
CA SER A 590 -25.35 -2.32 -27.48
C SER A 590 -26.52 -2.01 -28.43
N LEU A 591 -26.24 -1.64 -29.69
CA LEU A 591 -27.26 -1.35 -30.70
C LEU A 591 -28.10 -2.58 -31.06
N ILE A 592 -27.48 -3.75 -31.18
CA ILE A 592 -28.19 -5.02 -31.43
C ILE A 592 -29.11 -5.36 -30.25
N CYS A 593 -28.70 -5.10 -29.02
CA CYS A 593 -29.52 -5.39 -27.83
C CYS A 593 -30.79 -4.51 -27.76
N ILE A 594 -30.76 -3.31 -28.34
CA ILE A 594 -31.92 -2.39 -28.43
C ILE A 594 -32.59 -2.39 -29.81
N ASN A 595 -32.34 -3.41 -30.64
CA ASN A 595 -32.94 -3.62 -31.96
C ASN A 595 -32.70 -2.47 -32.96
N ARG A 596 -31.54 -1.79 -32.90
CA ARG A 596 -31.12 -0.73 -33.84
C ARG A 596 -30.08 -1.25 -34.85
N GLU A 597 -30.41 -2.35 -35.54
CA GLU A 597 -29.49 -3.05 -36.45
C GLU A 597 -29.06 -2.18 -37.65
N GLU A 598 -29.97 -1.37 -38.20
CA GLU A 598 -29.64 -0.45 -39.31
C GLU A 598 -28.54 0.55 -38.94
N GLU A 599 -28.56 1.03 -37.69
CA GLU A 599 -27.53 1.96 -37.21
C GLU A 599 -26.19 1.26 -36.98
N ALA A 600 -26.23 0.02 -36.47
CA ALA A 600 -25.02 -0.80 -36.35
C ALA A 600 -24.36 -1.02 -37.72
N LEU A 601 -25.16 -1.30 -38.76
CA LEU A 601 -24.68 -1.42 -40.15
C LEU A 601 -24.04 -0.12 -40.66
N GLN A 602 -24.68 1.03 -40.43
CA GLN A 602 -24.12 2.33 -40.83
C GLN A 602 -22.77 2.61 -40.16
N ILE A 603 -22.62 2.28 -38.87
CA ILE A 603 -21.36 2.44 -38.14
C ILE A 603 -20.27 1.53 -38.73
N LEU A 604 -20.58 0.27 -38.98
CA LEU A 604 -19.65 -0.68 -39.59
C LEU A 604 -19.22 -0.21 -40.98
N GLN A 605 -20.15 0.25 -41.83
CA GLN A 605 -19.84 0.79 -43.14
C GLN A 605 -18.89 1.98 -43.07
N ARG A 606 -19.07 2.90 -42.12
CA ARG A 606 -18.10 4.01 -41.88
C ARG A 606 -16.73 3.51 -41.43
N TYR A 607 -16.67 2.36 -40.76
CA TYR A 607 -15.42 1.71 -40.34
C TYR A 607 -14.70 0.97 -41.48
N SER A 608 -15.33 0.80 -42.65
CA SER A 608 -14.77 0.05 -43.78
C SER A 608 -13.45 0.62 -44.32
N GLU A 609 -13.25 1.93 -44.25
CA GLU A 609 -11.99 2.58 -44.65
C GLU A 609 -10.82 2.17 -43.74
N HIS A 610 -11.08 2.04 -42.43
CA HIS A 610 -10.09 1.58 -41.44
C HIS A 610 -9.83 0.07 -41.53
N ARG A 611 -10.85 -0.72 -41.90
CA ARG A 611 -10.75 -2.19 -42.07
C ARG A 611 -9.62 -2.59 -43.02
N ALA A 612 -9.47 -1.89 -44.16
CA ALA A 612 -8.43 -2.21 -45.14
C ALA A 612 -7.00 -1.97 -44.62
N GLN A 613 -6.83 -1.03 -43.68
CA GLN A 613 -5.54 -0.74 -43.05
C GLN A 613 -5.20 -1.77 -41.98
N LEU A 614 -6.18 -2.16 -41.14
CA LEU A 614 -6.05 -3.20 -40.12
C LEU A 614 -5.68 -4.57 -40.72
N LEU A 615 -6.32 -4.96 -41.82
CA LEU A 615 -6.04 -6.22 -42.53
C LEU A 615 -4.68 -6.22 -43.26
N LYS A 616 -4.08 -5.06 -43.54
CA LYS A 616 -2.73 -4.97 -44.13
C LYS A 616 -1.62 -5.15 -43.08
N SER A 617 -1.88 -4.73 -41.84
CA SER A 617 -0.93 -4.84 -40.72
C SER A 617 -0.88 -6.23 -40.07
N SER A 618 -1.76 -7.15 -40.47
CA SER A 618 -1.81 -8.51 -39.96
C SER A 618 -2.00 -9.50 -41.11
N PRO A 619 -1.06 -10.42 -41.37
CA PRO A 619 -1.32 -11.50 -42.30
C PRO A 619 -2.39 -12.38 -41.64
N VAL A 620 -3.63 -12.25 -42.12
CA VAL A 620 -4.76 -13.08 -41.70
C VAL A 620 -4.40 -14.54 -41.98
N GLY A 621 -3.80 -15.20 -41.00
CA GLY A 621 -3.98 -16.62 -40.83
C GLY A 621 -5.46 -16.83 -40.56
N THR A 622 -6.04 -17.82 -41.20
CA THR A 622 -7.35 -18.38 -40.87
C THR A 622 -7.35 -18.89 -39.41
N GLU A 623 -7.31 -18.00 -38.43
CA GLU A 623 -7.68 -18.35 -37.06
C GLU A 623 -9.18 -18.67 -37.08
N ASP A 624 -9.55 -19.72 -36.36
CA ASP A 624 -10.94 -20.10 -36.17
C ASP A 624 -11.75 -18.87 -35.73
N LEU A 625 -12.70 -18.43 -36.56
CA LEU A 625 -13.57 -17.29 -36.28
C LEU A 625 -14.23 -17.43 -34.90
N THR A 626 -14.51 -18.65 -34.48
CA THR A 626 -15.06 -18.95 -33.15
C THR A 626 -14.09 -18.60 -32.02
N LEU A 627 -12.78 -18.77 -32.25
CA LEU A 627 -11.73 -18.44 -31.30
C LEU A 627 -11.57 -16.92 -31.14
N TRP A 628 -11.71 -16.14 -32.22
CA TRP A 628 -11.67 -14.68 -32.16
C TRP A 628 -12.77 -14.11 -31.27
N ARG A 629 -14.02 -14.56 -31.43
CA ARG A 629 -15.14 -14.10 -30.61
C ARG A 629 -14.96 -14.43 -29.14
N LYS A 630 -14.46 -15.63 -28.83
CA LYS A 630 -14.13 -16.03 -27.45
C LYS A 630 -13.06 -15.14 -26.83
N ARG A 631 -12.07 -14.69 -27.62
CA ARG A 631 -10.96 -13.86 -27.15
C ARG A 631 -11.34 -12.42 -26.85
N ILE A 632 -12.35 -11.86 -27.51
CA ILE A 632 -12.77 -10.45 -27.28
C ILE A 632 -13.93 -10.31 -26.30
N ASN A 633 -14.51 -11.43 -25.83
CA ASN A 633 -15.65 -11.44 -24.91
C ASN A 633 -15.20 -11.90 -23.52
N PHE A 634 -15.06 -10.93 -22.62
CA PHE A 634 -14.56 -11.14 -21.26
C PHE A 634 -15.66 -11.25 -20.22
N PHE A 635 -16.92 -11.01 -20.59
CA PHE A 635 -18.06 -11.10 -19.67
C PHE A 635 -18.23 -12.53 -19.17
N GLN A 636 -18.29 -12.66 -17.85
CA GLN A 636 -18.42 -13.93 -17.14
C GLN A 636 -19.87 -14.26 -16.82
N ASP A 637 -20.74 -13.24 -16.69
CA ASP A 637 -22.18 -13.46 -16.64
C ASP A 637 -22.68 -14.03 -17.98
N GLU A 638 -23.44 -15.11 -17.91
CA GLU A 638 -23.86 -15.86 -19.08
C GLU A 638 -24.81 -15.05 -19.99
N THR A 639 -25.67 -14.22 -19.40
CA THR A 639 -26.64 -13.41 -20.15
C THR A 639 -25.92 -12.26 -20.86
N THR A 640 -25.11 -11.51 -20.13
CA THR A 640 -24.29 -10.42 -20.68
C THR A 640 -23.34 -10.95 -21.76
N ARG A 641 -22.69 -12.10 -21.52
CA ARG A 641 -21.79 -12.74 -22.48
C ARG A 641 -22.50 -13.10 -23.79
N ARG A 642 -23.71 -13.69 -23.72
CA ARG A 642 -24.52 -14.00 -24.91
C ARG A 642 -24.95 -12.74 -25.65
N ASN A 643 -25.36 -11.69 -24.93
CA ASN A 643 -25.74 -10.42 -25.54
C ASN A 643 -24.57 -9.75 -26.27
N PHE A 644 -23.38 -9.76 -25.66
CA PHE A 644 -22.17 -9.26 -26.31
C PHE A 644 -21.80 -10.07 -27.56
N ASP A 645 -21.88 -11.42 -27.48
CA ASP A 645 -21.52 -12.30 -28.59
C ASP A 645 -22.39 -12.09 -29.84
N ARG A 646 -23.68 -11.73 -29.67
CA ARG A 646 -24.55 -11.36 -30.79
C ARG A 646 -23.99 -10.19 -31.60
N GLY A 647 -23.52 -9.15 -30.92
CA GLY A 647 -22.84 -8.02 -31.55
C GLY A 647 -21.48 -8.39 -32.14
N ALA A 648 -20.69 -9.15 -31.39
CA ALA A 648 -19.38 -9.65 -31.84
C ALA A 648 -19.47 -10.47 -33.14
N ALA A 649 -20.50 -11.31 -33.28
CA ALA A 649 -20.78 -12.05 -34.50
C ALA A 649 -21.07 -11.14 -35.70
N PHE A 650 -21.75 -10.01 -35.45
CA PHE A 650 -22.05 -9.01 -36.47
C PHE A 650 -20.77 -8.30 -36.95
N VAL A 651 -19.93 -7.87 -36.01
CA VAL A 651 -18.62 -7.26 -36.30
C VAL A 651 -17.69 -8.26 -37.01
N GLN A 652 -17.69 -9.51 -36.58
CA GLN A 652 -16.91 -10.58 -37.20
C GLN A 652 -17.27 -10.77 -38.68
N ARG A 653 -18.57 -10.94 -39.00
CA ARG A 653 -19.00 -11.09 -40.40
C ARG A 653 -18.55 -9.89 -41.23
N PHE A 654 -18.74 -8.68 -40.72
CA PHE A 654 -18.26 -7.48 -41.38
C PHE A 654 -16.74 -7.49 -41.64
N LEU A 655 -15.94 -7.87 -40.65
CA LEU A 655 -14.47 -7.90 -40.75
C LEU A 655 -13.98 -8.95 -41.74
N TYR A 656 -14.56 -10.16 -41.80
CA TYR A 656 -14.02 -11.27 -42.57
C TYR A 656 -14.77 -11.59 -43.87
N GLU A 657 -16.09 -11.41 -43.90
CA GLU A 657 -16.95 -11.75 -45.05
C GLU A 657 -17.24 -10.53 -45.96
N GLY A 658 -16.93 -9.31 -45.51
CA GLY A 658 -16.96 -8.08 -46.33
C GLY A 658 -18.19 -7.20 -46.13
N THR A 659 -18.19 -6.01 -46.75
CA THR A 659 -19.15 -4.93 -46.49
C THR A 659 -20.61 -5.23 -46.86
N GLY A 660 -20.88 -6.31 -47.59
CA GLY A 660 -22.22 -6.74 -48.00
C GLY A 660 -22.69 -8.06 -47.35
N SER A 661 -21.99 -8.56 -46.34
CA SER A 661 -22.27 -9.84 -45.65
C SER A 661 -23.17 -9.70 -44.41
N VAL A 662 -23.53 -8.47 -44.05
CA VAL A 662 -24.18 -8.13 -42.79
C VAL A 662 -25.48 -7.39 -43.05
#